data_AF-A0A2H1V890-F1
#
_entry.id   AF-A0A2H1V890-F1
#
_cell.length_a   1.000
_cell.length_b   1.000
_cell.length_c   1.000
_cell.angle_alpha   90.00
_cell.angle_beta   90.00
_cell.angle_gamma   90.00
#
_symmetry.space_group_name_H-M   'P 1'
#
loop_
_entity.id
_entity.type
_entity.pdbx_description
1 polymer ?
#
loop_
_entity_poly.entity_id
_entity_poly.type
_entity_poly.pdbx_seq_one_letter_code
_entity_poly.pdbx_strand_id
1 'polypeptide(L)'
;MKCLLLLFFVITACAGGVLKDPVQGYKESDRYILMAGDGDDSLHLVDTEEPADTKFIEEYTRNPANNAYWLFTRSNPTVRQHLVQGNTGSVTNSNFHFGKITVFLAHGWNGNGANEMNRQLTQAFLQNADVNVIVLDWSQLANRGYTTAKGGTAEVGRGLGRFIIWLAGLGMSYDRVHLVGFSLGGHLVGNAGRETGSRVRRITALDPAGPLWDNDRNRIVRTDGRYVEVIHTETTMTGYAGLCGDADFYPNGGSNMPGCLATALSCSHSRAYEYMASSVRYNRLLANQCGSLSDATRDRCTGSLNPMELEYLESTQAETTHSEKPCAAGVLKDPVQGYKEGDRYFYFPGDGDDTLHLVDAEEPVDLDFIEEYTRNPANNGYWLFTRSNPGSAQVLVHGNAASVSNSNIDFAKTTVFLAHGWNGDGGNTMNKLLTEAFLQNDDVNVIVLDWSRLANRGYTTAKRGTSEVGRGLGRFVNWLAELGLSYERVHLVGFSLGGHLVGNAGRETGSRVKRITALDAAAPLWGTDRSRLARTDGQYVEVMHTETTVLGWGDPLGDADFYPNGGSNMPGCWAIGISCSHSRSYKYMASSVKYNHLLANECNSLRDANRDRCHGDLHPMGNSDLNKSLTGIFRVNTGSNYPY
;
A
#
# COMPACT_ATOMS: atom_id res chain seq x y z
N MET A 1 46.52 15.78 24.19
CA MET A 1 45.84 16.58 25.22
C MET A 1 44.39 16.14 25.27
N LYS A 2 44.04 15.45 26.38
CA LYS A 2 42.73 15.04 26.92
C LYS A 2 41.77 14.27 25.98
N CYS A 3 41.69 12.93 26.06
CA CYS A 3 41.03 12.09 27.09
C CYS A 3 39.50 12.04 26.89
N LEU A 4 38.77 10.92 27.01
CA LEU A 4 39.07 9.52 27.33
C LEU A 4 37.77 8.71 27.07
N LEU A 5 37.92 7.39 26.94
CA LEU A 5 36.92 6.33 27.11
C LEU A 5 35.72 6.65 28.03
N LEU A 6 34.57 6.06 27.71
CA LEU A 6 33.90 5.16 28.66
C LEU A 6 32.98 4.15 27.95
N LEU A 7 33.44 2.91 27.98
CA LEU A 7 32.70 1.68 27.73
C LEU A 7 32.40 1.04 29.12
N PHE A 8 31.29 0.29 29.20
CA PHE A 8 30.93 -0.71 30.22
C PHE A 8 30.21 -0.30 31.54
N PHE A 9 28.96 -0.81 31.61
CA PHE A 9 28.27 -1.51 32.70
C PHE A 9 27.91 -0.81 34.02
N VAL A 10 26.59 -0.71 34.26
CA VAL A 10 25.98 -1.22 35.50
C VAL A 10 24.74 -2.05 35.11
N ILE A 11 24.93 -3.37 35.07
CA ILE A 11 23.84 -4.32 35.33
C ILE A 11 23.75 -4.43 36.85
N THR A 12 22.59 -4.07 37.41
CA THR A 12 22.12 -4.62 38.68
C THR A 12 20.72 -5.16 38.46
N ALA A 13 20.66 -6.49 38.34
CA ALA A 13 19.48 -7.30 38.66
C ALA A 13 19.15 -7.13 40.16
N CYS A 14 17.95 -7.27 40.73
CA CYS A 14 16.74 -8.03 40.43
C CYS A 14 15.57 -7.38 41.18
N ALA A 15 14.35 -7.45 40.63
CA ALA A 15 13.14 -7.93 41.34
C ALA A 15 12.00 -8.01 40.33
N GLY A 16 11.59 -9.23 40.01
CA GLY A 16 10.41 -9.47 39.20
C GLY A 16 9.15 -8.98 39.90
N GLY A 17 8.30 -8.28 39.15
CA GLY A 17 6.89 -8.11 39.45
C GLY A 17 6.11 -8.59 38.24
N VAL A 18 5.50 -9.77 38.35
CA VAL A 18 4.43 -10.20 37.45
C VAL A 18 3.24 -9.28 37.73
N LEU A 19 2.90 -8.41 36.78
CA LEU A 19 1.58 -7.81 36.76
C LEU A 19 0.59 -8.94 36.45
N LYS A 20 -0.06 -9.43 37.51
CA LYS A 20 -1.24 -10.28 37.38
C LYS A 20 -2.37 -9.43 36.82
N ASP A 21 -2.92 -9.91 35.72
CA ASP A 21 -4.23 -9.54 35.20
C ASP A 21 -5.34 -9.81 36.25
N PRO A 22 -6.22 -8.83 36.51
CA PRO A 22 -7.55 -9.09 37.03
C PRO A 22 -8.60 -8.46 36.10
N VAL A 23 -8.89 -9.13 34.99
CA VAL A 23 -10.18 -9.24 34.29
C VAL A 23 -11.09 -8.00 34.37
N GLN A 24 -10.96 -7.10 33.40
CA GLN A 24 -12.05 -6.62 32.51
C GLN A 24 -11.53 -5.54 31.55
N GLY A 25 -11.42 -5.88 30.27
CA GLY A 25 -11.71 -4.90 29.20
C GLY A 25 -10.55 -4.20 28.46
N TYR A 26 -9.29 -4.63 28.55
CA TYR A 26 -8.27 -4.09 27.63
C TYR A 26 -8.28 -4.86 26.30
N LYS A 27 -8.99 -4.30 25.31
CA LYS A 27 -8.91 -4.65 23.89
C LYS A 27 -8.02 -3.62 23.21
N GLU A 28 -6.92 -4.05 22.61
CA GLU A 28 -6.13 -3.23 21.70
C GLU A 28 -6.83 -3.24 20.32
N SER A 29 -7.82 -2.36 20.14
CA SER A 29 -8.55 -2.10 18.88
C SER A 29 -8.04 -0.80 18.21
N ASP A 30 -8.33 -0.64 16.91
CA ASP A 30 -8.57 0.53 16.00
C ASP A 30 -8.19 1.99 16.36
N ARG A 31 -7.54 2.21 17.51
CA ARG A 31 -7.33 3.50 18.16
C ARG A 31 -6.11 4.24 17.65
N TYR A 32 -5.10 3.56 17.12
CA TYR A 32 -3.88 4.22 16.65
C TYR A 32 -3.67 3.97 15.16
N ILE A 33 -3.39 5.02 14.39
CA ILE A 33 -3.05 4.95 12.96
C ILE A 33 -1.71 5.66 12.71
N LEU A 34 -0.89 5.13 11.82
CA LEU A 34 0.35 5.79 11.40
C LEU A 34 0.11 6.49 10.06
N MET A 35 0.31 7.80 10.00
CA MET A 35 0.12 8.59 8.79
C MET A 35 1.20 9.65 8.62
N ALA A 36 1.55 9.96 7.38
CA ALA A 36 2.44 11.06 7.06
C ALA A 36 1.71 12.40 7.19
N GLY A 37 2.37 13.43 7.74
CA GLY A 37 1.83 14.78 7.73
C GLY A 37 1.90 15.39 6.32
N ASP A 38 0.85 16.12 5.91
CA ASP A 38 0.76 16.69 4.55
C ASP A 38 1.79 17.81 4.29
N GLY A 39 2.48 18.29 5.32
CA GLY A 39 3.43 19.40 5.22
C GLY A 39 4.83 19.16 5.74
N ASP A 40 5.07 18.06 6.43
CA ASP A 40 6.40 17.67 6.93
C ASP A 40 6.86 16.30 6.43
N ASP A 41 5.99 15.58 5.70
CA ASP A 41 6.22 14.23 5.18
C ASP A 41 6.69 13.22 6.24
N SER A 42 6.55 13.56 7.51
CA SER A 42 7.02 12.76 8.64
C SER A 42 5.90 11.86 9.13
N LEU A 43 6.24 10.66 9.59
CA LEU A 43 5.26 9.72 10.13
C LEU A 43 4.86 10.10 11.55
N HIS A 44 3.55 10.17 11.77
CA HIS A 44 2.94 10.50 13.04
C HIS A 44 2.04 9.35 13.49
N LEU A 45 2.20 8.92 14.74
CA LEU A 45 1.27 8.00 15.38
C LEU A 45 0.08 8.82 15.88
N VAL A 46 -1.07 8.61 15.28
CA VAL A 46 -2.32 9.32 15.56
C VAL A 46 -3.23 8.45 16.38
N ASP A 47 -3.63 8.95 17.55
CA ASP A 47 -4.70 8.36 18.37
C ASP A 47 -6.06 8.85 17.85
N THR A 48 -6.81 7.99 17.17
CA THR A 48 -8.12 8.28 16.56
C THR A 48 -9.23 8.44 17.60
N GLU A 49 -9.00 8.01 18.84
CA GLU A 49 -9.93 8.17 19.96
C GLU A 49 -9.51 9.29 20.93
N GLU A 50 -8.37 9.95 20.69
CA GLU A 50 -7.95 11.11 21.47
C GLU A 50 -9.01 12.22 21.36
N PRO A 51 -9.54 12.72 22.50
CA PRO A 51 -10.51 13.80 22.46
C PRO A 51 -9.88 15.05 21.85
N ALA A 52 -10.57 15.65 20.88
CA ALA A 52 -10.16 16.91 20.30
C ALA A 52 -10.10 18.02 21.37
N ASP A 53 -9.11 18.91 21.29
CA ASP A 53 -9.05 20.11 22.12
C ASP A 53 -10.09 21.13 21.64
N THR A 54 -11.34 20.93 22.06
CA THR A 54 -12.48 21.77 21.68
C THR A 54 -12.31 23.21 22.14
N LYS A 55 -11.65 23.42 23.30
CA LYS A 55 -11.40 24.76 23.82
C LYS A 55 -10.44 25.53 22.91
N PHE A 56 -9.35 24.90 22.48
CA PHE A 56 -8.44 25.49 21.51
C PHE A 56 -9.15 25.76 20.18
N ILE A 57 -9.96 24.83 19.67
CA ILE A 57 -10.73 25.03 18.43
C ILE A 57 -11.63 26.26 18.55
N GLU A 58 -12.40 26.39 19.64
CA GLU A 58 -13.28 27.54 19.85
C GLU A 58 -12.52 28.87 19.99
N GLU A 59 -11.42 28.88 20.74
CA GLU A 59 -10.56 30.06 20.89
C GLU A 59 -9.93 30.48 19.56
N TYR A 60 -9.44 29.50 18.79
CA TYR A 60 -8.86 29.71 17.48
C TYR A 60 -9.87 30.29 16.49
N THR A 61 -11.05 29.67 16.41
CA THR A 61 -12.09 30.00 15.40
C THR A 61 -12.88 31.25 15.73
N ARG A 62 -12.90 31.70 16.99
CA ARG A 62 -13.48 33.00 17.39
C ARG A 62 -12.76 34.20 16.79
N ASN A 63 -11.45 34.10 16.53
CA ASN A 63 -10.67 35.19 15.97
C ASN A 63 -10.38 34.94 14.48
N PRO A 64 -11.09 35.61 13.55
CA PRO A 64 -10.87 35.43 12.11
C PRO A 64 -9.46 35.82 11.65
N ALA A 65 -8.72 36.63 12.43
CA ALA A 65 -7.34 37.00 12.12
C ALA A 65 -6.33 35.85 12.30
N ASN A 66 -6.73 34.74 12.93
CA ASN A 66 -5.90 33.55 13.05
C ASN A 66 -5.74 32.78 11.74
N ASN A 67 -6.65 33.01 10.78
CA ASN A 67 -6.52 32.59 9.39
C ASN A 67 -5.82 33.71 8.61
N ALA A 68 -4.73 33.39 7.92
CA ALA A 68 -4.05 34.36 7.06
C ALA A 68 -4.39 34.10 5.58
N TYR A 69 -4.75 35.16 4.86
CA TYR A 69 -5.07 35.11 3.43
C TYR A 69 -3.95 35.78 2.63
N TRP A 70 -3.21 34.99 1.86
CA TRP A 70 -2.03 35.43 1.10
C TRP A 70 -2.36 35.55 -0.38
N LEU A 71 -2.39 36.77 -0.89
CA LEU A 71 -2.64 37.07 -2.29
C LEU A 71 -1.36 36.99 -3.13
N PHE A 72 -1.45 36.24 -4.22
CA PHE A 72 -0.50 36.22 -5.32
C PHE A 72 -1.23 36.56 -6.63
N THR A 73 -0.55 37.32 -7.49
CA THR A 73 -1.00 37.66 -8.85
C THR A 73 0.21 37.63 -9.77
N ARG A 74 0.01 37.80 -11.09
CA ARG A 74 1.13 37.95 -12.04
C ARG A 74 2.06 39.14 -11.71
N SER A 75 1.56 40.16 -11.01
CA SER A 75 2.33 41.32 -10.57
C SER A 75 3.14 41.07 -9.29
N ASN A 76 2.83 40.01 -8.55
CA ASN A 76 3.56 39.59 -7.34
C ASN A 76 3.59 38.05 -7.20
N PRO A 77 4.22 37.33 -8.15
CA PRO A 77 4.09 35.87 -8.24
C PRO A 77 4.84 35.14 -7.12
N THR A 78 5.77 35.79 -6.44
CA THR A 78 6.63 35.20 -5.39
C THR A 78 6.45 35.86 -4.02
N VAL A 79 6.09 37.15 -3.98
CA VAL A 79 5.93 37.91 -2.74
C VAL A 79 4.45 38.07 -2.43
N ARG A 80 3.98 37.45 -1.36
CA ARG A 80 2.59 37.52 -0.91
C ARG A 80 2.19 38.92 -0.47
N GLN A 81 0.93 39.29 -0.72
CA GLN A 81 0.25 40.41 -0.06
C GLN A 81 -0.78 39.87 0.93
N HIS A 82 -0.92 40.49 2.10
CA HIS A 82 -1.85 40.02 3.13
C HIS A 82 -3.22 40.67 2.95
N LEU A 83 -4.26 39.86 2.79
CA LEU A 83 -5.65 40.31 2.82
C LEU A 83 -6.19 40.09 4.23
N VAL A 84 -6.81 41.12 4.79
CA VAL A 84 -7.32 41.13 6.16
C VAL A 84 -8.82 41.34 6.11
N GLN A 85 -9.58 40.35 6.57
CA GLN A 85 -11.04 40.42 6.61
C GLN A 85 -11.50 41.65 7.39
N GLY A 86 -12.44 42.41 6.83
CA GLY A 86 -12.95 43.65 7.43
C GLY A 86 -12.07 44.89 7.19
N ASN A 87 -10.86 44.74 6.62
CA ASN A 87 -10.02 45.85 6.20
C ASN A 87 -10.05 45.99 4.67
N THR A 88 -10.99 46.78 4.15
CA THR A 88 -11.13 47.04 2.70
C THR A 88 -9.84 47.56 2.08
N GLY A 89 -9.05 48.36 2.82
CA GLY A 89 -7.77 48.89 2.37
C GLY A 89 -6.74 47.79 2.05
N SER A 90 -6.78 46.65 2.74
CA SER A 90 -5.90 45.50 2.44
C SER A 90 -6.19 44.88 1.07
N VAL A 91 -7.42 45.01 0.56
CA VAL A 91 -7.81 44.53 -0.78
C VAL A 91 -7.53 45.61 -1.82
N THR A 92 -8.00 46.85 -1.60
CA THR A 92 -7.90 47.92 -2.61
C THR A 92 -6.47 48.41 -2.86
N ASN A 93 -5.58 48.28 -1.88
CA ASN A 93 -4.16 48.66 -2.00
C ASN A 93 -3.26 47.48 -2.41
N SER A 94 -3.85 46.30 -2.63
CA SER A 94 -3.15 45.12 -3.13
C SER A 94 -3.29 45.00 -4.65
N ASN A 95 -2.70 43.94 -5.22
CA ASN A 95 -2.87 43.60 -6.63
C ASN A 95 -4.20 42.88 -6.93
N PHE A 96 -5.13 42.78 -5.97
CA PHE A 96 -6.38 42.07 -6.15
C PHE A 96 -7.28 42.77 -7.17
N HIS A 97 -7.86 42.00 -8.09
CA HIS A 97 -8.81 42.53 -9.07
C HIS A 97 -10.14 41.77 -9.03
N PHE A 98 -11.23 42.47 -8.70
CA PHE A 98 -12.60 41.94 -8.68
C PHE A 98 -13.06 41.35 -10.02
N GLY A 99 -12.49 41.85 -11.12
CA GLY A 99 -12.76 41.40 -12.48
C GLY A 99 -11.99 40.15 -12.92
N LYS A 100 -11.23 39.50 -12.05
CA LYS A 100 -10.49 38.26 -12.38
C LYS A 100 -11.11 37.05 -11.67
N ILE A 101 -10.79 35.85 -12.14
CA ILE A 101 -11.06 34.63 -11.39
C ILE A 101 -10.24 34.68 -10.10
N THR A 102 -10.85 34.28 -8.99
CA THR A 102 -10.18 34.15 -7.69
C THR A 102 -10.15 32.69 -7.29
N VAL A 103 -8.94 32.14 -7.24
CA VAL A 103 -8.66 30.78 -6.80
C VAL A 103 -8.24 30.80 -5.34
N PHE A 104 -8.93 30.07 -4.47
CA PHE A 104 -8.56 29.91 -3.07
C PHE A 104 -7.90 28.55 -2.87
N LEU A 105 -6.73 28.51 -2.24
CA LEU A 105 -5.99 27.27 -1.94
C LEU A 105 -5.99 27.01 -0.42
N ALA A 106 -6.33 25.78 -0.02
CA ALA A 106 -6.31 25.35 1.38
C ALA A 106 -5.47 24.07 1.57
N HIS A 107 -4.46 24.14 2.42
CA HIS A 107 -3.59 22.99 2.75
C HIS A 107 -4.23 22.02 3.76
N GLY A 108 -3.61 20.85 3.89
CA GLY A 108 -4.02 19.77 4.79
C GLY A 108 -3.39 19.80 6.19
N TRP A 109 -3.41 18.65 6.85
CA TRP A 109 -2.90 18.43 8.20
C TRP A 109 -1.38 18.59 8.27
N ASN A 110 -0.90 19.14 9.38
CA ASN A 110 0.52 19.38 9.60
C ASN A 110 1.20 20.22 8.49
N GLY A 111 0.44 21.14 7.90
CA GLY A 111 0.88 22.00 6.80
C GLY A 111 0.79 23.49 7.09
N ASN A 112 1.24 24.29 6.12
CA ASN A 112 1.16 25.76 6.18
C ASN A 112 0.99 26.38 4.77
N GLY A 113 0.81 27.70 4.72
CA GLY A 113 0.58 28.42 3.47
C GLY A 113 1.76 28.38 2.48
N ALA A 114 2.96 28.01 2.91
CA ALA A 114 4.16 27.92 2.07
C ALA A 114 4.49 26.50 1.59
N ASN A 115 3.67 25.50 1.94
CA ASN A 115 3.86 24.12 1.53
C ASN A 115 3.91 23.93 0.01
N GLU A 116 4.52 22.82 -0.42
CA GLU A 116 4.76 22.49 -1.82
C GLU A 116 3.48 22.58 -2.67
N MET A 117 2.36 22.02 -2.21
CA MET A 117 1.05 22.12 -2.87
C MET A 117 0.68 23.57 -3.23
N ASN A 118 0.76 24.49 -2.26
CA ASN A 118 0.39 25.89 -2.46
C ASN A 118 1.35 26.57 -3.45
N ARG A 119 2.66 26.26 -3.38
CA ARG A 119 3.66 26.80 -4.30
C ARG A 119 3.42 26.32 -5.73
N GLN A 120 3.22 25.01 -5.94
CA GLN A 120 3.02 24.43 -7.27
C GLN A 120 1.73 24.91 -7.92
N LEU A 121 0.61 24.90 -7.19
CA LEU A 121 -0.68 25.35 -7.72
C LEU A 121 -0.69 26.86 -7.98
N THR A 122 -0.15 27.68 -7.07
CA THR A 122 -0.03 29.12 -7.30
C THR A 122 0.75 29.39 -8.59
N GLN A 123 1.88 28.72 -8.76
CA GLN A 123 2.68 28.86 -9.98
C GLN A 123 1.90 28.40 -11.23
N ALA A 124 1.22 27.24 -11.17
CA ALA A 124 0.45 26.71 -12.29
C ALA A 124 -0.66 27.68 -12.74
N PHE A 125 -1.46 28.18 -11.80
CA PHE A 125 -2.54 29.12 -12.10
C PHE A 125 -2.04 30.44 -12.67
N LEU A 126 -0.99 31.03 -12.08
CA LEU A 126 -0.46 32.32 -12.55
C LEU A 126 0.24 32.23 -13.91
N GLN A 127 0.88 31.09 -14.20
CA GLN A 127 1.49 30.82 -15.50
C GLN A 127 0.41 30.66 -16.58
N ASN A 128 -0.70 29.97 -16.28
CA ASN A 128 -1.72 29.68 -17.28
C ASN A 128 -2.73 30.83 -17.48
N ALA A 129 -3.11 31.56 -16.43
CA ALA A 129 -4.16 32.57 -16.49
C ALA A 129 -3.86 33.83 -15.66
N ASP A 130 -4.50 34.95 -16.02
CA ASP A 130 -4.42 36.18 -15.22
C ASP A 130 -5.51 36.17 -14.14
N VAL A 131 -5.17 35.61 -12.98
CA VAL A 131 -6.08 35.34 -11.87
C VAL A 131 -5.57 35.91 -10.54
N ASN A 132 -6.46 36.04 -9.56
CA ASN A 132 -6.07 36.19 -8.17
C ASN A 132 -5.89 34.78 -7.57
N VAL A 133 -4.75 34.48 -6.95
CA VAL A 133 -4.58 33.26 -6.13
C VAL A 133 -4.48 33.68 -4.67
N ILE A 134 -5.36 33.15 -3.83
CA ILE A 134 -5.37 33.41 -2.38
C ILE A 134 -5.10 32.11 -1.64
N VAL A 135 -3.94 32.01 -0.99
CA VAL A 135 -3.61 30.88 -0.12
C VAL A 135 -4.14 31.16 1.28
N LEU A 136 -4.89 30.22 1.83
CA LEU A 136 -5.29 30.19 3.24
C LEU A 136 -4.23 29.45 4.07
N ASP A 137 -3.59 30.17 4.99
CA ASP A 137 -2.77 29.58 6.03
C ASP A 137 -3.58 29.47 7.33
N TRP A 138 -3.82 28.23 7.75
CA TRP A 138 -4.49 27.86 9.01
C TRP A 138 -3.59 26.95 9.88
N SER A 139 -2.27 27.02 9.66
CA SER A 139 -1.24 26.15 10.26
C SER A 139 -1.29 26.05 11.78
N GLN A 140 -1.65 27.12 12.47
CA GLN A 140 -1.79 27.14 13.94
C GLN A 140 -2.77 26.07 14.46
N LEU A 141 -3.84 25.78 13.71
CA LEU A 141 -4.77 24.70 14.02
C LEU A 141 -4.41 23.41 13.27
N ALA A 142 -3.95 23.51 12.01
CA ALA A 142 -3.60 22.35 11.20
C ALA A 142 -2.45 21.51 11.79
N ASN A 143 -1.55 22.12 12.57
CA ASN A 143 -0.38 21.48 13.18
C ASN A 143 -0.65 21.00 14.62
N ARG A 144 -1.93 20.92 15.04
CA ARG A 144 -2.33 20.22 16.27
C ARG A 144 -2.47 18.71 16.01
N GLY A 145 -2.67 17.93 17.06
CA GLY A 145 -3.01 16.51 16.94
C GLY A 145 -4.19 16.30 15.98
N TYR A 146 -4.17 15.20 15.24
CA TYR A 146 -5.06 14.98 14.09
C TYR A 146 -6.54 15.17 14.45
N THR A 147 -7.00 14.64 15.60
CA THR A 147 -8.40 14.78 16.05
C THR A 147 -8.80 16.24 16.29
N THR A 148 -7.88 17.06 16.79
CA THR A 148 -8.08 18.51 16.96
C THR A 148 -8.10 19.25 15.63
N ALA A 149 -7.15 18.96 14.72
CA ALA A 149 -7.11 19.58 13.39
C ALA A 149 -8.36 19.20 12.56
N LYS A 150 -8.74 17.92 12.57
CA LYS A 150 -9.97 17.39 11.96
C LYS A 150 -11.22 18.04 12.57
N GLY A 151 -11.28 18.15 13.90
CA GLY A 151 -12.39 18.77 14.62
C GLY A 151 -12.59 20.25 14.26
N GLY A 152 -11.50 20.99 14.02
CA GLY A 152 -11.56 22.40 13.62
C GLY A 152 -11.80 22.67 12.14
N THR A 153 -11.62 21.68 11.26
CA THR A 153 -11.66 21.82 9.79
C THR A 153 -12.94 22.51 9.29
N ALA A 154 -14.10 22.14 9.83
CA ALA A 154 -15.39 22.70 9.42
C ALA A 154 -15.54 24.19 9.78
N GLU A 155 -15.08 24.59 10.96
CA GLU A 155 -15.16 26.00 11.39
C GLU A 155 -14.16 26.89 10.65
N VAL A 156 -12.96 26.38 10.35
CA VAL A 156 -12.01 27.08 9.47
C VAL A 156 -12.63 27.28 8.08
N GLY A 157 -13.31 26.26 7.55
CA GLY A 157 -14.05 26.34 6.29
C GLY A 157 -15.14 27.41 6.33
N ARG A 158 -15.96 27.46 7.39
CA ARG A 158 -16.94 28.54 7.59
C ARG A 158 -16.28 29.91 7.66
N GLY A 159 -15.12 30.03 8.31
CA GLY A 159 -14.31 31.25 8.32
C GLY A 159 -13.92 31.72 6.91
N LEU A 160 -13.41 30.81 6.07
CA LEU A 160 -13.11 31.07 4.67
C LEU A 160 -14.37 31.47 3.88
N GLY A 161 -15.50 30.79 4.10
CA GLY A 161 -16.78 31.14 3.49
C GLY A 161 -17.23 32.57 3.81
N ARG A 162 -17.10 32.99 5.07
CA ARG A 162 -17.38 34.38 5.50
C ARG A 162 -16.43 35.39 4.88
N PHE A 163 -15.17 35.02 4.69
CA PHE A 163 -14.20 35.85 3.97
C PHE A 163 -14.60 36.02 2.49
N ILE A 164 -15.04 34.95 1.83
CA ILE A 164 -15.55 35.00 0.45
C ILE A 164 -16.82 35.86 0.35
N ILE A 165 -17.77 35.71 1.29
CA ILE A 165 -18.97 36.56 1.37
C ILE A 165 -18.59 38.03 1.51
N TRP A 166 -17.60 38.34 2.36
CA TRP A 166 -17.11 39.70 2.53
C TRP A 166 -16.49 40.26 1.24
N LEU A 167 -15.62 39.50 0.56
CA LEU A 167 -15.06 39.88 -0.74
C LEU A 167 -16.16 40.06 -1.82
N ALA A 168 -17.21 39.24 -1.78
CA ALA A 168 -18.35 39.38 -2.67
C ALA A 168 -19.11 40.67 -2.41
N GLY A 169 -19.27 41.07 -1.14
CA GLY A 169 -19.81 42.37 -0.75
C GLY A 169 -18.99 43.57 -1.24
N LEU A 170 -17.69 43.38 -1.50
CA LEU A 170 -16.81 44.40 -2.09
C LEU A 170 -16.84 44.44 -3.63
N GLY A 171 -17.45 43.44 -4.29
CA GLY A 171 -17.59 43.39 -5.74
C GLY A 171 -17.09 42.12 -6.42
N MET A 172 -16.61 41.10 -5.67
CA MET A 172 -16.22 39.82 -6.26
C MET A 172 -17.46 39.00 -6.65
N SER A 173 -17.49 38.44 -7.86
CA SER A 173 -18.58 37.54 -8.26
C SER A 173 -18.32 36.10 -7.80
N TYR A 174 -19.34 35.45 -7.23
CA TYR A 174 -19.29 34.00 -6.94
C TYR A 174 -19.08 33.14 -8.19
N ASP A 175 -19.52 33.63 -9.35
CA ASP A 175 -19.32 32.94 -10.65
C ASP A 175 -17.85 32.85 -11.06
N ARG A 176 -16.97 33.56 -10.36
CA ARG A 176 -15.52 33.66 -10.61
C ARG A 176 -14.70 33.09 -9.45
N VAL A 177 -15.31 32.31 -8.56
CA VAL A 177 -14.64 31.70 -7.42
C VAL A 177 -14.39 30.22 -7.68
N HIS A 178 -13.13 29.81 -7.51
CA HIS A 178 -12.70 28.41 -7.50
C HIS A 178 -12.03 28.10 -6.17
N LEU A 179 -12.58 27.15 -5.42
CA LEU A 179 -11.98 26.67 -4.18
C LEU A 179 -11.21 25.37 -4.45
N VAL A 180 -9.95 25.28 -4.00
CA VAL A 180 -9.12 24.09 -4.14
C VAL A 180 -8.57 23.72 -2.77
N GLY A 181 -8.79 22.48 -2.33
CA GLY A 181 -8.38 22.04 -1.01
C GLY A 181 -7.76 20.65 -1.04
N PHE A 182 -6.66 20.46 -0.32
CA PHE A 182 -5.94 19.17 -0.23
C PHE A 182 -6.14 18.50 1.12
N SER A 183 -6.39 17.18 1.17
CA SER A 183 -6.54 16.43 2.42
C SER A 183 -7.64 17.02 3.32
N LEU A 184 -7.37 17.39 4.58
CA LEU A 184 -8.32 18.15 5.43
C LEU A 184 -8.80 19.45 4.76
N GLY A 185 -7.94 20.08 3.95
CA GLY A 185 -8.27 21.24 3.13
C GLY A 185 -9.40 20.98 2.13
N GLY A 186 -9.55 19.75 1.63
CA GLY A 186 -10.64 19.35 0.74
C GLY A 186 -12.02 19.47 1.42
N HIS A 187 -12.12 19.02 2.67
CA HIS A 187 -13.33 19.20 3.47
C HIS A 187 -13.53 20.65 3.91
N LEU A 188 -12.44 21.36 4.21
CA LEU A 188 -12.47 22.79 4.54
C LEU A 188 -13.13 23.61 3.42
N VAL A 189 -12.71 23.41 2.16
CA VAL A 189 -13.29 24.15 1.03
C VAL A 189 -14.75 23.77 0.74
N GLY A 190 -15.15 22.52 1.01
CA GLY A 190 -16.56 22.11 0.97
C GLY A 190 -17.42 22.88 1.97
N ASN A 191 -16.96 22.99 3.22
CA ASN A 191 -17.65 23.79 4.24
C ASN A 191 -17.65 25.29 3.90
N ALA A 192 -16.59 25.81 3.28
CA ALA A 192 -16.55 27.19 2.79
C ALA A 192 -17.60 27.42 1.70
N GLY A 193 -17.70 26.53 0.72
CA GLY A 193 -18.73 26.56 -0.32
C GLY A 193 -20.14 26.55 0.27
N ARG A 194 -20.42 25.64 1.20
CA ARG A 194 -21.69 25.54 1.92
C ARG A 194 -22.05 26.82 2.67
N GLU A 195 -21.08 27.44 3.36
CA GLU A 195 -21.28 28.72 4.07
C GLU A 195 -21.64 29.86 3.09
N THR A 196 -21.13 29.83 1.85
CA THR A 196 -21.56 30.79 0.80
C THR A 196 -22.95 30.52 0.23
N GLY A 197 -23.68 29.53 0.77
CA GLY A 197 -24.95 29.04 0.20
C GLY A 197 -24.75 28.26 -1.09
N SER A 198 -23.61 27.56 -1.22
CA SER A 198 -23.21 26.79 -2.42
C SER A 198 -23.18 27.62 -3.71
N ARG A 199 -22.95 28.93 -3.59
CA ARG A 199 -22.99 29.88 -4.72
C ARG A 199 -21.71 29.90 -5.54
N VAL A 200 -20.59 29.49 -4.96
CA VAL A 200 -19.29 29.45 -5.65
C VAL A 200 -19.36 28.58 -6.90
N ARG A 201 -18.74 29.06 -7.98
CA ARG A 201 -18.77 28.39 -9.29
C ARG A 201 -18.21 26.98 -9.22
N ARG A 202 -17.08 26.78 -8.53
CA ARG A 202 -16.34 25.53 -8.57
C ARG A 202 -15.62 25.20 -7.27
N ILE A 203 -15.61 23.92 -6.91
CA ILE A 203 -14.78 23.36 -5.85
C ILE A 203 -14.01 22.15 -6.42
N THR A 204 -12.71 22.09 -6.18
CA THR A 204 -11.86 20.93 -6.49
C THR A 204 -11.25 20.41 -5.20
N ALA A 205 -11.59 19.18 -4.84
CA ALA A 205 -11.06 18.52 -3.66
C ALA A 205 -9.96 17.55 -4.07
N LEU A 206 -8.75 17.75 -3.56
CA LEU A 206 -7.55 17.00 -3.88
C LEU A 206 -7.31 16.00 -2.75
N ASP A 207 -7.51 14.73 -3.03
CA ASP A 207 -7.42 13.61 -2.09
C ASP A 207 -7.97 13.94 -0.68
N PRO A 208 -9.29 14.20 -0.55
CA PRO A 208 -9.87 14.61 0.72
C PRO A 208 -9.60 13.56 1.81
N ALA A 209 -9.29 13.97 3.04
CA ALA A 209 -8.87 13.02 4.08
C ALA A 209 -9.92 11.93 4.39
N GLY A 210 -9.49 10.68 4.51
CA GLY A 210 -10.34 9.53 4.83
C GLY A 210 -10.59 9.31 6.33
N PRO A 211 -9.54 9.25 7.17
CA PRO A 211 -9.69 8.87 8.58
C PRO A 211 -10.66 9.79 9.35
N LEU A 212 -11.65 9.18 10.01
CA LEU A 212 -12.72 9.87 10.77
C LEU A 212 -13.74 10.67 9.93
N TRP A 213 -13.85 10.45 8.61
CA TRP A 213 -14.76 11.20 7.72
C TRP A 213 -15.93 10.42 7.10
N ASP A 214 -15.96 9.09 7.19
CA ASP A 214 -16.97 8.24 6.49
C ASP A 214 -18.43 8.63 6.73
N ASN A 215 -18.75 9.08 7.95
CA ASN A 215 -20.09 9.52 8.36
C ASN A 215 -20.14 10.96 8.87
N ASP A 216 -19.13 11.78 8.56
CA ASP A 216 -19.09 13.16 9.02
C ASP A 216 -19.93 14.07 8.11
N ARG A 217 -20.92 14.77 8.67
CA ARG A 217 -21.76 15.73 7.96
C ARG A 217 -20.99 16.94 7.41
N ASN A 218 -19.79 17.19 7.92
CA ASN A 218 -18.91 18.25 7.46
C ASN A 218 -17.98 17.77 6.33
N ARG A 219 -18.07 16.51 5.89
CA ARG A 219 -17.35 16.05 4.70
C ARG A 219 -17.77 16.88 3.48
N ILE A 220 -16.88 16.97 2.50
CA ILE A 220 -17.20 17.54 1.20
C ILE A 220 -18.22 16.66 0.48
N VAL A 221 -19.21 17.28 -0.14
CA VAL A 221 -20.24 16.62 -0.95
C VAL A 221 -20.57 17.46 -2.19
N ARG A 222 -21.16 16.81 -3.20
CA ARG A 222 -21.47 17.44 -4.50
C ARG A 222 -22.28 18.74 -4.43
N THR A 223 -23.08 18.92 -3.38
CA THR A 223 -23.94 20.09 -3.19
C THR A 223 -23.25 21.29 -2.54
N ASP A 224 -21.96 21.19 -2.21
CA ASP A 224 -21.22 22.26 -1.52
C ASP A 224 -20.88 23.44 -2.44
N GLY A 225 -20.97 23.27 -3.76
CA GLY A 225 -20.81 24.32 -4.76
C GLY A 225 -21.72 24.08 -5.96
N ARG A 226 -21.62 24.93 -7.00
CA ARG A 226 -22.37 24.72 -8.26
C ARG A 226 -21.80 23.57 -9.10
N TYR A 227 -20.52 23.31 -8.96
CA TYR A 227 -19.82 22.15 -9.52
C TYR A 227 -18.72 21.75 -8.55
N VAL A 228 -18.74 20.49 -8.13
CA VAL A 228 -17.72 19.92 -7.25
C VAL A 228 -17.02 18.79 -8.00
N GLU A 229 -15.71 18.83 -8.06
CA GLU A 229 -14.92 17.71 -8.57
C GLU A 229 -13.91 17.24 -7.51
N VAL A 230 -13.52 15.98 -7.61
CA VAL A 230 -12.62 15.35 -6.65
C VAL A 230 -11.57 14.56 -7.40
N ILE A 231 -10.31 14.66 -6.98
CA ILE A 231 -9.20 13.85 -7.51
C ILE A 231 -8.74 12.94 -6.39
N HIS A 232 -8.95 11.64 -6.55
CA HIS A 232 -8.62 10.59 -5.60
C HIS A 232 -7.33 9.90 -6.01
N THR A 233 -6.27 10.01 -5.23
CA THR A 233 -4.97 9.42 -5.57
C THR A 233 -4.46 8.43 -4.53
N GLU A 234 -5.00 8.43 -3.32
CA GLU A 234 -4.70 7.49 -2.24
C GLU A 234 -5.95 7.14 -1.41
N THR A 235 -6.79 6.27 -1.95
CA THR A 235 -8.06 5.86 -1.32
C THR A 235 -7.93 4.72 -0.31
N THR A 236 -6.71 4.20 -0.08
CA THR A 236 -6.52 3.01 0.76
C THR A 236 -6.14 3.31 2.20
N MET A 237 -5.57 4.50 2.46
CA MET A 237 -5.05 4.87 3.79
C MET A 237 -5.40 6.29 4.22
N THR A 238 -5.02 7.31 3.43
CA THR A 238 -5.09 8.72 3.84
C THR A 238 -6.26 9.47 3.24
N GLY A 239 -6.70 9.10 2.03
CA GLY A 239 -7.80 9.72 1.29
C GLY A 239 -9.14 9.01 1.47
N TYR A 240 -10.22 9.74 1.22
CA TYR A 240 -11.60 9.28 1.31
C TYR A 240 -11.99 8.51 0.04
N ALA A 241 -12.34 7.24 0.17
CA ALA A 241 -12.57 6.36 -0.98
C ALA A 241 -13.90 6.58 -1.73
N GLY A 242 -14.89 7.22 -1.08
CA GLY A 242 -16.24 7.34 -1.61
C GLY A 242 -16.41 8.46 -2.64
N LEU A 243 -17.46 8.34 -3.46
CA LEU A 243 -17.88 9.41 -4.38
C LEU A 243 -18.33 10.63 -3.58
N CYS A 244 -17.78 11.80 -3.91
CA CYS A 244 -18.14 13.03 -3.21
C CYS A 244 -18.24 14.29 -4.07
N GLY A 245 -18.06 14.18 -5.38
CA GLY A 245 -18.27 15.28 -6.34
C GLY A 245 -19.45 15.05 -7.28
N ASP A 246 -19.68 16.03 -8.15
CA ASP A 246 -20.38 15.84 -9.42
C ASP A 246 -19.52 15.01 -10.40
N ALA A 247 -18.19 15.13 -10.28
CA ALA A 247 -17.20 14.27 -10.94
C ALA A 247 -16.12 13.81 -9.95
N ASP A 248 -15.79 12.52 -9.98
CA ASP A 248 -14.73 11.94 -9.14
C ASP A 248 -13.70 11.24 -10.04
N PHE A 249 -12.47 11.76 -10.07
CA PHE A 249 -11.38 11.18 -10.86
C PHE A 249 -10.55 10.25 -9.99
N TYR A 250 -10.25 9.07 -10.51
CA TYR A 250 -9.42 8.04 -9.88
C TYR A 250 -8.24 7.72 -10.81
N PRO A 251 -7.23 8.61 -10.93
CA PRO A 251 -6.03 8.32 -11.71
C PRO A 251 -5.45 6.97 -11.29
N ASN A 252 -5.14 6.09 -12.25
CA ASN A 252 -4.60 4.74 -11.99
C ASN A 252 -5.40 3.91 -10.96
N GLY A 253 -6.71 4.13 -10.85
CA GLY A 253 -7.56 3.43 -9.89
C GLY A 253 -7.64 4.08 -8.50
N GLY A 254 -7.07 5.27 -8.32
CA GLY A 254 -7.13 6.06 -7.09
C GLY A 254 -6.28 5.53 -5.94
N SER A 255 -5.25 4.77 -6.27
CA SER A 255 -4.17 4.32 -5.38
C SER A 255 -2.95 3.96 -6.25
N ASN A 256 -1.78 3.76 -5.63
CA ASN A 256 -0.57 3.28 -6.32
C ASN A 256 -0.16 4.17 -7.52
N MET A 257 -0.05 5.49 -7.28
CA MET A 257 0.29 6.41 -8.36
C MET A 257 1.66 6.08 -8.97
N PRO A 258 1.82 6.16 -10.31
CA PRO A 258 3.10 5.93 -10.97
C PRO A 258 4.24 6.75 -10.36
N GLY A 259 5.35 6.09 -10.07
CA GLY A 259 6.51 6.69 -9.40
C GLY A 259 6.32 6.98 -7.90
N CYS A 260 5.16 6.62 -7.33
CA CYS A 260 4.96 6.57 -5.88
C CYS A 260 5.14 5.14 -5.38
N LEU A 261 6.06 4.99 -4.44
CA LEU A 261 6.34 3.72 -3.79
C LEU A 261 5.35 3.53 -2.64
N ALA A 262 4.90 2.30 -2.40
CA ALA A 262 3.86 2.01 -1.41
C ALA A 262 4.25 2.32 0.06
N THR A 263 5.49 2.70 0.32
CA THR A 263 5.99 3.15 1.63
C THR A 263 6.09 4.66 1.77
N ALA A 264 5.93 5.41 0.68
CA ALA A 264 5.73 6.85 0.73
C ALA A 264 4.24 7.11 0.97
N LEU A 265 3.80 6.94 2.22
CA LEU A 265 2.41 7.13 2.67
C LEU A 265 1.82 8.48 2.22
N SER A 266 2.66 9.50 1.95
CA SER A 266 2.27 10.80 1.40
C SER A 266 2.46 10.95 -0.12
N CYS A 267 3.14 10.05 -0.84
CA CYS A 267 3.44 10.27 -2.27
C CYS A 267 2.18 10.13 -3.13
N SER A 268 1.50 8.98 -3.07
CA SER A 268 0.24 8.80 -3.80
C SER A 268 -0.74 9.90 -3.41
N HIS A 269 -0.81 10.23 -2.12
CA HIS A 269 -1.63 11.32 -1.59
C HIS A 269 -1.28 12.67 -2.24
N SER A 270 0.01 13.01 -2.31
CA SER A 270 0.51 14.26 -2.90
C SER A 270 0.27 14.39 -4.40
N ARG A 271 0.16 13.28 -5.14
CA ARG A 271 -0.06 13.32 -6.59
C ARG A 271 -1.36 14.01 -6.98
N ALA A 272 -2.36 14.09 -6.12
CA ALA A 272 -3.59 14.84 -6.42
C ALA A 272 -3.30 16.30 -6.79
N TYR A 273 -2.44 17.01 -6.05
CA TYR A 273 -2.12 18.40 -6.38
C TYR A 273 -1.15 18.54 -7.57
N GLU A 274 -0.33 17.53 -7.83
CA GLU A 274 0.53 17.51 -9.02
C GLU A 274 -0.29 17.29 -10.31
N TYR A 275 -1.25 16.36 -10.28
CA TYR A 275 -2.19 16.17 -11.39
C TYR A 275 -3.04 17.41 -11.63
N MET A 276 -3.48 18.09 -10.56
CA MET A 276 -4.16 19.36 -10.68
C MET A 276 -3.26 20.43 -11.32
N ALA A 277 -2.02 20.60 -10.84
CA ALA A 277 -1.07 21.54 -11.41
C ALA A 277 -0.78 21.26 -12.90
N SER A 278 -0.64 19.98 -13.27
CA SER A 278 -0.43 19.53 -14.65
C SER A 278 -1.66 19.79 -15.53
N SER A 279 -2.87 19.55 -15.02
CA SER A 279 -4.13 19.84 -15.72
C SER A 279 -4.25 21.33 -16.02
N VAL A 280 -3.98 22.18 -15.03
CA VAL A 280 -4.01 23.64 -15.21
C VAL A 280 -2.97 24.10 -16.22
N ARG A 281 -1.75 23.54 -16.23
CA ARG A 281 -0.66 23.99 -17.11
C ARG A 281 -0.81 23.51 -18.55
N TYR A 282 -1.28 22.28 -18.75
CA TYR A 282 -1.20 21.62 -20.04
C TYR A 282 -2.56 21.23 -20.62
N ASN A 283 -3.60 21.06 -19.79
CA ASN A 283 -4.93 20.60 -20.17
C ASN A 283 -4.91 19.33 -21.05
N ARG A 284 -4.09 18.34 -20.67
CA ARG A 284 -3.90 17.09 -21.42
C ARG A 284 -4.34 15.83 -20.68
N LEU A 285 -4.75 15.96 -19.42
CA LEU A 285 -5.16 14.81 -18.62
C LEU A 285 -6.63 14.50 -18.94
N LEU A 286 -6.84 13.40 -19.67
CA LEU A 286 -8.15 12.95 -20.12
C LEU A 286 -8.53 11.66 -19.39
N ALA A 287 -9.79 11.55 -18.99
CA ALA A 287 -10.32 10.44 -18.22
C ALA A 287 -11.51 9.77 -18.92
N ASN A 288 -11.51 8.43 -18.99
CA ASN A 288 -12.69 7.69 -19.47
C ASN A 288 -13.77 7.64 -18.39
N GLN A 289 -15.02 7.96 -18.73
CA GLN A 289 -16.15 7.81 -17.81
C GLN A 289 -16.36 6.32 -17.44
N CYS A 290 -16.62 6.09 -16.17
CA CYS A 290 -16.85 4.78 -15.56
C CYS A 290 -18.32 4.63 -15.17
N GLY A 291 -18.87 3.42 -15.35
CA GLY A 291 -20.25 3.11 -14.95
C GLY A 291 -20.43 2.94 -13.44
N SER A 292 -19.34 2.76 -12.69
CA SER A 292 -19.34 2.63 -11.23
C SER A 292 -17.99 3.01 -10.63
N LEU A 293 -17.99 3.34 -9.32
CA LEU A 293 -16.77 3.48 -8.53
C LEU A 293 -15.87 2.23 -8.64
N SER A 294 -16.50 1.05 -8.72
CA SER A 294 -15.83 -0.23 -8.94
C SER A 294 -15.02 -0.29 -10.24
N ASP A 295 -15.51 0.33 -11.30
CA ASP A 295 -14.84 0.32 -12.60
C ASP A 295 -13.73 1.37 -12.63
N ALA A 296 -13.95 2.51 -11.96
CA ALA A 296 -12.93 3.53 -11.73
C ALA A 296 -11.72 2.96 -10.96
N THR A 297 -11.92 2.34 -9.81
CA THR A 297 -10.81 1.83 -8.97
C THR A 297 -10.12 0.59 -9.53
N ARG A 298 -10.57 0.04 -10.65
CA ARG A 298 -9.96 -1.14 -11.31
C ARG A 298 -9.52 -0.88 -12.74
N ASP A 299 -9.50 0.38 -13.17
CA ASP A 299 -9.14 0.80 -14.52
C ASP A 299 -9.93 0.05 -15.62
N ARG A 300 -11.25 0.00 -15.49
CA ARG A 300 -12.17 -0.68 -16.43
C ARG A 300 -13.11 0.28 -17.16
N CYS A 301 -12.74 1.55 -17.22
CA CYS A 301 -13.61 2.60 -17.73
C CYS A 301 -13.61 2.63 -19.26
N THR A 302 -14.79 2.52 -19.85
CA THR A 302 -15.01 2.41 -21.31
C THR A 302 -15.92 3.50 -21.86
N GLY A 303 -16.41 4.40 -21.00
CA GLY A 303 -17.25 5.52 -21.39
C GLY A 303 -16.47 6.66 -22.04
N SER A 304 -17.17 7.76 -22.32
CA SER A 304 -16.62 8.92 -23.02
C SER A 304 -15.38 9.47 -22.33
N LEU A 305 -14.43 9.92 -23.16
CA LEU A 305 -13.21 10.58 -22.71
C LEU A 305 -13.55 12.03 -22.34
N ASN A 306 -13.34 12.41 -21.09
CA ASN A 306 -13.62 13.73 -20.54
C ASN A 306 -12.32 14.34 -19.98
N PRO A 307 -12.03 15.63 -20.22
CA PRO A 307 -10.89 16.27 -19.60
C PRO A 307 -11.05 16.32 -18.07
N MET A 308 -9.97 16.03 -17.35
CA MET A 308 -9.82 16.50 -15.98
C MET A 308 -9.70 18.01 -16.08
N GLU A 309 -10.55 18.75 -15.35
CA GLU A 309 -10.77 20.17 -15.56
C GLU A 309 -11.69 20.51 -16.74
N LEU A 310 -12.94 20.04 -16.67
CA LEU A 310 -13.92 20.04 -17.75
C LEU A 310 -14.23 21.38 -18.45
N GLU A 311 -13.80 22.54 -17.94
CA GLU A 311 -14.28 23.83 -18.48
C GLU A 311 -13.51 25.08 -18.00
N TYR A 312 -12.16 25.06 -17.91
CA TYR A 312 -11.46 26.26 -17.39
C TYR A 312 -11.46 27.47 -18.36
N LEU A 313 -11.69 27.29 -19.67
CA LEU A 313 -11.46 28.37 -20.64
C LEU A 313 -12.48 28.57 -21.77
N GLU A 314 -13.45 27.68 -21.98
CA GLU A 314 -14.47 27.87 -23.03
C GLU A 314 -15.88 27.60 -22.51
N SER A 315 -16.53 28.62 -21.94
CA SER A 315 -17.88 29.01 -22.36
C SER A 315 -18.37 30.23 -21.59
N THR A 316 -18.46 31.35 -22.29
CA THR A 316 -19.36 32.45 -21.93
C THR A 316 -20.81 32.18 -22.36
N GLN A 317 -21.16 30.99 -22.85
CA GLN A 317 -22.52 30.63 -23.23
C GLN A 317 -22.76 29.12 -23.14
N ALA A 318 -23.53 28.69 -22.15
CA ALA A 318 -24.48 27.58 -22.25
C ALA A 318 -25.31 27.48 -20.96
N GLU A 319 -26.48 28.12 -20.95
CA GLU A 319 -27.57 27.67 -20.10
C GLU A 319 -27.92 26.23 -20.53
N THR A 320 -27.62 25.25 -19.68
CA THR A 320 -28.25 23.93 -19.82
C THR A 320 -28.81 23.49 -18.47
N THR A 321 -30.08 23.13 -18.55
CA THR A 321 -30.98 22.67 -17.50
C THR A 321 -30.38 21.53 -16.67
N HIS A 322 -30.51 21.63 -15.34
CA HIS A 322 -30.24 20.55 -14.38
C HIS A 322 -31.15 19.33 -14.66
N SER A 323 -30.67 18.41 -15.48
CA SER A 323 -31.10 17.01 -15.47
C SER A 323 -30.13 16.25 -14.56
N GLU A 324 -30.68 15.44 -13.66
CA GLU A 324 -29.93 14.50 -12.81
C GLU A 324 -28.94 13.68 -13.67
N LYS A 325 -27.68 14.10 -13.70
CA LYS A 325 -26.60 13.29 -14.28
C LYS A 325 -26.08 12.37 -13.17
N PRO A 326 -25.99 11.05 -13.41
CA PRO A 326 -25.35 10.15 -12.47
C PRO A 326 -23.88 10.54 -12.31
N CYS A 327 -23.36 10.44 -11.07
CA CYS A 327 -21.96 10.72 -10.74
C CYS A 327 -21.03 10.03 -11.75
N ALA A 328 -20.19 10.82 -12.42
CA ALA A 328 -19.24 10.31 -13.39
C ALA A 328 -17.90 10.08 -12.69
N ALA A 329 -17.48 8.81 -12.58
CA ALA A 329 -16.12 8.50 -12.16
C ALA A 329 -15.22 8.40 -13.40
N GLY A 330 -13.93 8.74 -13.33
CA GLY A 330 -13.04 8.65 -14.50
C GLY A 330 -11.59 8.27 -14.21
N VAL A 331 -10.94 7.55 -15.13
CA VAL A 331 -9.52 7.11 -15.02
C VAL A 331 -8.65 7.78 -16.08
N LEU A 332 -7.54 8.36 -15.66
CA LEU A 332 -6.56 9.04 -16.53
C LEU A 332 -5.75 8.09 -17.40
N LYS A 333 -5.47 8.51 -18.64
CA LYS A 333 -4.44 7.91 -19.50
C LYS A 333 -3.23 8.83 -19.64
N ASP A 334 -2.03 8.25 -19.55
CA ASP A 334 -0.75 8.94 -19.79
C ASP A 334 -0.64 9.39 -21.27
N PRO A 335 -0.44 10.69 -21.56
CA PRO A 335 -0.28 11.20 -22.93
C PRO A 335 1.04 10.84 -23.62
N VAL A 336 2.02 10.23 -22.94
CA VAL A 336 3.33 9.89 -23.52
C VAL A 336 3.71 8.44 -23.20
N GLN A 337 3.28 7.52 -24.06
CA GLN A 337 3.89 6.19 -24.11
C GLN A 337 5.38 6.34 -24.46
N GLY A 338 6.26 6.25 -23.47
CA GLY A 338 7.69 6.09 -23.71
C GLY A 338 8.67 6.62 -22.65
N TYR A 339 8.22 7.32 -21.61
CA TYR A 339 9.13 7.77 -20.54
C TYR A 339 8.51 7.53 -19.16
N LYS A 340 9.04 6.53 -18.45
CA LYS A 340 8.73 6.26 -17.06
C LYS A 340 9.98 6.49 -16.23
N GLU A 341 9.99 7.57 -15.46
CA GLU A 341 11.05 7.87 -14.49
C GLU A 341 11.00 6.94 -13.25
N GLY A 342 10.15 5.89 -13.27
CA GLY A 342 9.86 5.01 -12.14
C GLY A 342 9.98 3.49 -12.35
N ASP A 343 10.48 2.99 -13.50
CA ASP A 343 10.68 1.54 -13.69
C ASP A 343 12.02 1.04 -13.10
N ARG A 344 12.94 1.96 -12.76
CA ARG A 344 14.30 1.62 -12.35
C ARG A 344 14.44 1.34 -10.85
N TYR A 345 13.70 1.96 -9.96
CA TYR A 345 13.88 1.74 -8.52
C TYR A 345 12.57 1.36 -7.83
N PHE A 346 12.60 0.39 -6.93
CA PHE A 346 11.46 0.01 -6.07
C PHE A 346 11.91 -0.34 -4.66
N TYR A 347 11.04 -0.22 -3.66
CA TYR A 347 11.33 -0.70 -2.31
C TYR A 347 10.78 -2.11 -2.11
N PHE A 348 11.55 -2.99 -1.47
CA PHE A 348 11.14 -4.34 -1.11
C PHE A 348 11.58 -4.62 0.34
N PRO A 349 10.69 -5.11 1.23
CA PRO A 349 11.07 -5.49 2.59
C PRO A 349 11.82 -6.83 2.57
N GLY A 350 13.00 -6.89 3.17
CA GLY A 350 13.74 -8.15 3.23
C GLY A 350 12.97 -9.20 4.04
N ASP A 351 12.84 -10.41 3.51
CA ASP A 351 12.03 -11.48 4.10
C ASP A 351 12.62 -12.06 5.40
N GLY A 352 13.90 -11.77 5.69
CA GLY A 352 14.59 -12.19 6.91
C GLY A 352 14.94 -11.09 7.90
N ASP A 353 14.96 -9.82 7.47
CA ASP A 353 15.32 -8.68 8.33
C ASP A 353 14.18 -7.69 8.54
N ASP A 354 13.03 -7.89 7.88
CA ASP A 354 11.85 -7.02 7.87
C ASP A 354 12.19 -5.54 7.58
N THR A 355 13.36 -5.29 6.99
CA THR A 355 13.88 -3.94 6.72
C THR A 355 13.59 -3.58 5.28
N LEU A 356 13.20 -2.33 5.05
CA LEU A 356 12.90 -1.86 3.70
C LEU A 356 14.19 -1.54 2.93
N HIS A 357 14.39 -2.18 1.79
CA HIS A 357 15.56 -1.99 0.94
C HIS A 357 15.16 -1.27 -0.36
N LEU A 358 15.92 -0.24 -0.74
CA LEU A 358 15.80 0.37 -2.07
C LEU A 358 16.49 -0.54 -3.09
N VAL A 359 15.71 -1.09 -4.01
CA VAL A 359 16.17 -1.93 -5.11
C VAL A 359 16.28 -1.10 -6.37
N ASP A 360 17.42 -1.19 -7.06
CA ASP A 360 17.56 -0.76 -8.46
C ASP A 360 17.27 -1.97 -9.37
N ALA A 361 16.11 -1.97 -10.03
CA ALA A 361 15.67 -2.98 -11.00
C ALA A 361 16.61 -3.12 -12.21
N GLU A 362 17.42 -2.09 -12.50
CA GLU A 362 18.43 -2.09 -13.56
C GLU A 362 19.84 -2.30 -13.00
N GLU A 363 19.99 -2.58 -11.69
CA GLU A 363 21.27 -2.93 -11.09
C GLU A 363 21.88 -4.12 -11.88
N PRO A 364 23.13 -3.99 -12.35
CA PRO A 364 23.81 -5.08 -13.03
C PRO A 364 23.78 -6.36 -12.19
N VAL A 365 23.30 -7.45 -12.81
CA VAL A 365 23.31 -8.75 -12.16
C VAL A 365 24.74 -9.25 -12.05
N ASP A 366 25.15 -9.66 -10.84
CA ASP A 366 26.44 -10.30 -10.60
C ASP A 366 26.39 -11.78 -11.06
N LEU A 367 26.53 -11.97 -12.38
CA LEU A 367 26.50 -13.29 -13.01
C LEU A 367 27.69 -14.16 -12.59
N ASP A 368 28.86 -13.55 -12.35
CA ASP A 368 30.07 -14.26 -11.93
C ASP A 368 29.87 -14.86 -10.54
N PHE A 369 29.28 -14.10 -9.61
CA PHE A 369 28.91 -14.61 -8.29
C PHE A 369 27.87 -15.72 -8.38
N ILE A 370 26.84 -15.59 -9.22
CA ILE A 370 25.83 -16.66 -9.40
C ILE A 370 26.51 -17.93 -9.93
N GLU A 371 27.40 -17.82 -10.91
CA GLU A 371 28.12 -18.96 -11.47
C GLU A 371 29.06 -19.61 -10.45
N GLU A 372 29.85 -18.82 -9.70
CA GLU A 372 30.69 -19.30 -8.60
C GLU A 372 29.85 -20.00 -7.52
N TYR A 373 28.75 -19.37 -7.12
CA TYR A 373 27.86 -19.88 -6.08
C TYR A 373 27.28 -21.24 -6.46
N THR A 374 26.81 -21.37 -7.71
CA THR A 374 26.07 -22.56 -8.18
C THR A 374 26.97 -23.72 -8.57
N ARG A 375 28.25 -23.47 -8.87
CA ARG A 375 29.25 -24.53 -9.12
C ARG A 375 29.53 -25.38 -7.88
N ASN A 376 29.41 -24.81 -6.68
CA ASN A 376 29.66 -25.54 -5.44
C ASN A 376 28.34 -25.84 -4.69
N PRO A 377 27.83 -27.09 -4.74
CA PRO A 377 26.57 -27.45 -4.09
C PRO A 377 26.61 -27.31 -2.56
N ALA A 378 27.79 -27.23 -1.94
CA ALA A 378 27.95 -27.00 -0.50
C ALA A 378 27.63 -25.55 -0.07
N ASN A 379 27.42 -24.64 -1.03
CA ASN A 379 26.96 -23.28 -0.75
C ASN A 379 25.49 -23.20 -0.35
N ASN A 380 24.73 -24.27 -0.60
CA ASN A 380 23.39 -24.49 -0.06
C ASN A 380 23.51 -25.33 1.22
N GLY A 381 22.90 -24.89 2.31
CA GLY A 381 22.74 -25.68 3.52
C GLY A 381 21.44 -26.49 3.50
N TYR A 382 21.51 -27.80 3.76
CA TYR A 382 20.32 -28.65 3.92
C TYR A 382 20.19 -29.10 5.37
N TRP A 383 19.34 -28.44 6.13
CA TRP A 383 19.22 -28.62 7.58
C TRP A 383 18.05 -29.52 7.92
N LEU A 384 18.33 -30.75 8.33
CA LEU A 384 17.33 -31.75 8.70
C LEU A 384 16.87 -31.57 10.14
N PHE A 385 15.56 -31.49 10.31
CA PHE A 385 14.85 -31.60 11.58
C PHE A 385 13.88 -32.79 11.52
N THR A 386 13.81 -33.52 12.63
CA THR A 386 12.85 -34.59 12.86
C THR A 386 12.32 -34.48 14.29
N ARG A 387 11.33 -35.30 14.67
CA ARG A 387 10.88 -35.38 16.07
C ARG A 387 12.00 -35.77 17.05
N SER A 388 13.06 -36.44 16.58
CA SER A 388 14.23 -36.82 17.38
C SER A 388 15.24 -35.67 17.57
N ASN A 389 15.15 -34.61 16.76
CA ASN A 389 16.02 -33.44 16.84
C ASN A 389 15.29 -32.12 16.47
N PRO A 390 14.18 -31.77 17.16
CA PRO A 390 13.31 -30.67 16.73
C PRO A 390 13.95 -29.28 16.93
N GLY A 391 14.90 -29.15 17.86
CA GLY A 391 15.56 -27.89 18.19
C GLY A 391 16.98 -27.73 17.63
N SER A 392 17.53 -28.74 16.94
CA SER A 392 18.90 -28.69 16.43
C SER A 392 19.03 -29.47 15.12
N ALA A 393 19.49 -28.79 14.07
CA ALA A 393 19.60 -29.36 12.74
C ALA A 393 20.73 -30.39 12.65
N GLN A 394 20.50 -31.47 11.90
CA GLN A 394 21.56 -32.29 11.32
C GLN A 394 21.79 -31.85 9.87
N VAL A 395 23.02 -31.51 9.50
CA VAL A 395 23.32 -31.00 8.16
C VAL A 395 23.53 -32.16 7.19
N LEU A 396 22.70 -32.20 6.15
CA LEU A 396 22.86 -33.12 5.03
C LEU A 396 23.76 -32.47 3.97
N VAL A 397 24.71 -33.23 3.46
CA VAL A 397 25.70 -32.76 2.48
C VAL A 397 25.50 -33.50 1.17
N HIS A 398 25.15 -32.77 0.11
CA HIS A 398 24.93 -33.32 -1.22
C HIS A 398 26.17 -34.11 -1.69
N GLY A 399 25.96 -35.36 -2.10
CA GLY A 399 27.02 -36.26 -2.57
C GLY A 399 27.72 -37.02 -1.44
N ASN A 400 27.41 -36.74 -0.18
CA ASN A 400 27.94 -37.46 0.98
C ASN A 400 26.85 -38.34 1.61
N ALA A 401 26.76 -39.60 1.15
CA ALA A 401 25.77 -40.55 1.64
C ALA A 401 25.88 -40.82 3.16
N ALA A 402 27.08 -40.68 3.74
CA ALA A 402 27.28 -40.84 5.18
C ALA A 402 26.58 -39.74 6.00
N SER A 403 26.44 -38.51 5.45
CA SER A 403 25.67 -37.45 6.12
C SER A 403 24.19 -37.79 6.22
N VAL A 404 23.66 -38.57 5.27
CA VAL A 404 22.27 -39.06 5.27
C VAL A 404 22.13 -40.25 6.21
N SER A 405 22.98 -41.28 6.08
CA SER A 405 22.89 -42.51 6.88
C SER A 405 23.15 -42.31 8.37
N ASN A 406 23.92 -41.28 8.75
CA ASN A 406 24.22 -40.94 10.14
C ASN A 406 23.25 -39.90 10.74
N SER A 407 22.24 -39.47 9.97
CA SER A 407 21.20 -38.55 10.43
C SER A 407 19.95 -39.31 10.88
N ASN A 408 18.95 -38.58 11.37
CA ASN A 408 17.66 -39.10 11.79
C ASN A 408 16.66 -39.24 10.62
N ILE A 409 17.08 -38.99 9.38
CA ILE A 409 16.18 -39.03 8.22
C ILE A 409 15.63 -40.44 8.02
N ASP A 410 14.34 -40.53 7.72
CA ASP A 410 13.68 -41.80 7.42
C ASP A 410 12.89 -41.67 6.10
N PHE A 411 13.36 -42.35 5.04
CA PHE A 411 12.73 -42.30 3.72
C PHE A 411 11.36 -42.98 3.64
N ALA A 412 10.93 -43.70 4.68
CA ALA A 412 9.55 -44.17 4.78
C ALA A 412 8.57 -43.03 5.12
N LYS A 413 9.05 -41.92 5.68
CA LYS A 413 8.26 -40.76 6.08
C LYS A 413 8.18 -39.70 4.99
N THR A 414 7.16 -38.85 5.06
CA THR A 414 7.07 -37.65 4.21
C THR A 414 8.26 -36.74 4.48
N THR A 415 8.84 -36.19 3.42
CA THR A 415 9.94 -35.23 3.48
C THR A 415 9.46 -33.88 2.96
N VAL A 416 9.42 -32.89 3.85
CA VAL A 416 9.02 -31.51 3.55
C VAL A 416 10.26 -30.65 3.42
N PHE A 417 10.45 -30.01 2.27
CA PHE A 417 11.52 -29.04 2.05
C PHE A 417 10.98 -27.62 2.22
N LEU A 418 11.70 -26.78 2.96
CA LEU A 418 11.34 -25.37 3.18
C LEU A 418 12.39 -24.45 2.54
N ALA A 419 11.95 -23.49 1.73
CA ALA A 419 12.82 -22.50 1.08
C ALA A 419 12.37 -21.06 1.40
N HIS A 420 13.26 -20.29 2.04
CA HIS A 420 13.02 -18.88 2.37
C HIS A 420 13.13 -17.96 1.14
N GLY A 421 12.76 -16.68 1.33
CA GLY A 421 12.77 -15.64 0.31
C GLY A 421 14.04 -14.77 0.29
N TRP A 422 13.90 -13.55 -0.24
CA TRP A 422 14.98 -12.58 -0.40
C TRP A 422 15.43 -12.01 0.94
N ASN A 423 16.74 -11.80 1.09
CA ASN A 423 17.32 -11.28 2.32
C ASN A 423 16.98 -12.12 3.58
N GLY A 424 16.86 -13.44 3.40
CA GLY A 424 16.53 -14.41 4.44
C GLY A 424 17.61 -15.46 4.67
N ASP A 425 17.39 -16.30 5.67
CA ASP A 425 18.28 -17.41 6.03
C ASP A 425 17.51 -18.63 6.55
N GLY A 426 18.22 -19.77 6.67
CA GLY A 426 17.65 -21.03 7.15
C GLY A 426 17.07 -20.97 8.58
N GLY A 427 17.48 -20.02 9.40
CA GLY A 427 17.01 -19.80 10.77
C GLY A 427 15.89 -18.77 10.90
N ASN A 428 15.36 -18.23 9.81
CA ASN A 428 14.35 -17.18 9.84
C ASN A 428 12.98 -17.65 10.40
N THR A 429 12.09 -16.69 10.65
CA THR A 429 10.77 -16.93 11.28
C THR A 429 9.90 -17.92 10.50
N MET A 430 9.91 -17.84 9.16
CA MET A 430 9.16 -18.76 8.30
C MET A 430 9.59 -20.21 8.53
N ASN A 431 10.89 -20.48 8.45
CA ASN A 431 11.43 -21.83 8.59
C ASN A 431 11.17 -22.40 9.99
N LYS A 432 11.31 -21.59 11.04
CA LYS A 432 11.02 -21.99 12.42
C LYS A 432 9.54 -22.38 12.62
N LEU A 433 8.62 -21.52 12.20
CA LEU A 433 7.18 -21.75 12.38
C LEU A 433 6.68 -22.97 11.61
N LEU A 434 7.11 -23.13 10.36
CA LEU A 434 6.70 -24.28 9.56
C LEU A 434 7.34 -25.58 10.05
N THR A 435 8.62 -25.57 10.42
CA THR A 435 9.29 -26.75 10.99
C THR A 435 8.56 -27.21 12.25
N GLU A 436 8.24 -26.29 13.15
CA GLU A 436 7.46 -26.58 14.36
C GLU A 436 6.09 -27.17 14.01
N ALA A 437 5.35 -26.52 13.11
CA ALA A 437 4.00 -26.95 12.74
C ALA A 437 3.99 -28.37 12.14
N PHE A 438 4.90 -28.66 11.21
CA PHE A 438 4.97 -29.99 10.57
C PHE A 438 5.35 -31.09 11.56
N LEU A 439 6.38 -30.87 12.40
CA LEU A 439 6.83 -31.87 13.37
C LEU A 439 5.81 -32.12 14.50
N GLN A 440 5.05 -31.09 14.91
CA GLN A 440 3.98 -31.23 15.89
C GLN A 440 2.78 -31.99 15.31
N ASN A 441 2.46 -31.77 14.03
CA ASN A 441 1.30 -32.39 13.40
C ASN A 441 1.55 -33.87 13.02
N ASP A 442 2.71 -34.21 12.45
CA ASP A 442 2.98 -35.57 11.95
C ASP A 442 4.46 -35.99 12.13
N ASP A 443 4.74 -37.28 12.02
CA ASP A 443 6.11 -37.83 12.06
C ASP A 443 6.74 -37.74 10.67
N VAL A 444 7.38 -36.61 10.39
CA VAL A 444 7.94 -36.26 9.07
C VAL A 444 9.41 -35.85 9.17
N ASN A 445 10.10 -35.87 8.03
CA ASN A 445 11.39 -35.19 7.87
C ASN A 445 11.12 -33.75 7.40
N VAL A 446 11.68 -32.74 8.06
CA VAL A 446 11.69 -31.36 7.58
C VAL A 446 13.11 -30.98 7.21
N ILE A 447 13.34 -30.55 5.97
CA ILE A 447 14.65 -30.10 5.48
C ILE A 447 14.54 -28.62 5.11
N VAL A 448 15.20 -27.77 5.88
CA VAL A 448 15.31 -26.34 5.54
C VAL A 448 16.47 -26.13 4.58
N LEU A 449 16.21 -25.44 3.47
CA LEU A 449 17.23 -24.96 2.55
C LEU A 449 17.69 -23.56 2.99
N ASP A 450 18.94 -23.47 3.45
CA ASP A 450 19.63 -22.21 3.65
C ASP A 450 20.41 -21.83 2.38
N TRP A 451 19.94 -20.80 1.69
CA TRP A 451 20.58 -20.20 0.51
C TRP A 451 20.93 -18.72 0.74
N SER A 452 21.05 -18.33 2.01
CA SER A 452 21.29 -16.95 2.49
C SER A 452 22.42 -16.22 1.75
N ARG A 453 23.52 -16.91 1.44
CA ARG A 453 24.66 -16.34 0.72
C ARG A 453 24.28 -15.71 -0.63
N LEU A 454 23.31 -16.29 -1.36
CA LEU A 454 22.80 -15.73 -2.60
C LEU A 454 21.54 -14.88 -2.35
N ALA A 455 20.67 -15.30 -1.43
CA ALA A 455 19.45 -14.56 -1.08
C ALA A 455 19.74 -13.14 -0.55
N ASN A 456 20.88 -12.93 0.11
CA ASN A 456 21.26 -11.64 0.71
C ASN A 456 22.11 -10.77 -0.24
N ARG A 457 22.14 -11.08 -1.54
CA ARG A 457 22.67 -10.16 -2.57
C ARG A 457 21.60 -9.14 -2.99
N GLY A 458 22.00 -8.13 -3.76
CA GLY A 458 21.06 -7.19 -4.40
C GLY A 458 19.95 -7.94 -5.13
N TYR A 459 18.73 -7.39 -5.09
CA TYR A 459 17.52 -8.12 -5.48
C TYR A 459 17.59 -8.67 -6.91
N THR A 460 18.17 -7.91 -7.87
CA THR A 460 18.32 -8.39 -9.27
C THR A 460 19.17 -9.66 -9.35
N THR A 461 20.26 -9.71 -8.58
CA THR A 461 21.15 -10.87 -8.45
C THR A 461 20.46 -12.03 -7.74
N ALA A 462 19.81 -11.79 -6.61
CA ALA A 462 19.09 -12.82 -5.86
C ALA A 462 17.94 -13.44 -6.69
N LYS A 463 17.14 -12.59 -7.34
CA LYS A 463 16.06 -12.98 -8.25
C LYS A 463 16.59 -13.79 -9.42
N ARG A 464 17.69 -13.37 -10.06
CA ARG A 464 18.28 -14.11 -11.19
C ARG A 464 18.80 -15.48 -10.75
N GLY A 465 19.48 -15.55 -9.60
CA GLY A 465 20.03 -16.79 -9.06
C GLY A 465 18.99 -17.76 -8.53
N THR A 466 17.77 -17.30 -8.20
CA THR A 466 16.66 -18.12 -7.68
C THR A 466 16.44 -19.40 -8.50
N SER A 467 16.46 -19.31 -9.83
CA SER A 467 16.26 -20.48 -10.70
C SER A 467 17.39 -21.51 -10.61
N GLU A 468 18.64 -21.06 -10.45
CA GLU A 468 19.80 -21.94 -10.30
C GLU A 468 19.84 -22.60 -8.92
N VAL A 469 19.49 -21.86 -7.86
CA VAL A 469 19.35 -22.44 -6.52
C VAL A 469 18.24 -23.51 -6.52
N GLY A 470 17.13 -23.24 -7.21
CA GLY A 470 16.05 -24.21 -7.42
C GLY A 470 16.52 -25.47 -8.15
N ARG A 471 17.30 -25.34 -9.24
CA ARG A 471 17.95 -26.49 -9.89
C ARG A 471 18.88 -27.25 -8.92
N GLY A 472 19.65 -26.54 -8.11
CA GLY A 472 20.49 -27.14 -7.07
C GLY A 472 19.68 -27.99 -6.07
N LEU A 473 18.57 -27.46 -5.57
CA LEU A 473 17.65 -28.19 -4.70
C LEU A 473 17.04 -29.41 -5.41
N GLY A 474 16.62 -29.27 -6.66
CA GLY A 474 16.07 -30.39 -7.44
C GLY A 474 17.07 -31.52 -7.66
N ARG A 475 18.35 -31.19 -7.93
CA ARG A 475 19.43 -32.19 -7.99
C ARG A 475 19.67 -32.86 -6.65
N PHE A 476 19.60 -32.13 -5.55
CA PHE A 476 19.68 -32.72 -4.21
C PHE A 476 18.53 -33.70 -3.94
N VAL A 477 17.30 -33.35 -4.33
CA VAL A 477 16.14 -34.26 -4.22
C VAL A 477 16.33 -35.50 -5.10
N ASN A 478 16.82 -35.34 -6.34
CA ASN A 478 17.13 -36.48 -7.21
C ASN A 478 18.20 -37.40 -6.60
N TRP A 479 19.24 -36.83 -6.00
CA TRP A 479 20.27 -37.59 -5.31
C TRP A 479 19.73 -38.33 -4.07
N LEU A 480 18.86 -37.71 -3.27
CA LEU A 480 18.18 -38.44 -2.19
C LEU A 480 17.28 -39.57 -2.73
N ALA A 481 16.68 -39.39 -3.90
CA ALA A 481 15.89 -40.45 -4.54
C ALA A 481 16.75 -41.63 -4.99
N GLU A 482 17.98 -41.39 -5.46
CA GLU A 482 18.97 -42.44 -5.72
C GLU A 482 19.33 -43.23 -4.44
N LEU A 483 19.26 -42.60 -3.27
CA LEU A 483 19.47 -43.24 -1.97
C LEU A 483 18.22 -43.94 -1.40
N GLY A 484 17.05 -43.77 -2.04
CA GLY A 484 15.80 -44.45 -1.67
C GLY A 484 14.63 -43.54 -1.29
N LEU A 485 14.78 -42.21 -1.33
CA LEU A 485 13.65 -41.29 -1.15
C LEU A 485 12.65 -41.44 -2.32
N SER A 486 11.36 -41.61 -2.00
CA SER A 486 10.31 -41.62 -3.03
C SER A 486 9.84 -40.20 -3.33
N TYR A 487 9.76 -39.82 -4.62
CA TYR A 487 9.16 -38.53 -5.04
C TYR A 487 7.69 -38.39 -4.59
N GLU A 488 6.97 -39.50 -4.44
CA GLU A 488 5.60 -39.55 -3.92
C GLU A 488 5.49 -39.13 -2.44
N ARG A 489 6.63 -38.99 -1.74
CA ARG A 489 6.72 -38.54 -0.35
C ARG A 489 7.34 -37.15 -0.20
N VAL A 490 7.47 -36.38 -1.28
CA VAL A 490 8.13 -35.07 -1.27
C VAL A 490 7.12 -33.92 -1.35
N HIS A 491 7.20 -33.01 -0.39
CA HIS A 491 6.50 -31.71 -0.40
C HIS A 491 7.53 -30.59 -0.46
N LEU A 492 7.49 -29.74 -1.48
CA LEU A 492 8.32 -28.54 -1.55
C LEU A 492 7.50 -27.31 -1.15
N VAL A 493 7.96 -26.54 -0.17
CA VAL A 493 7.29 -25.32 0.31
C VAL A 493 8.23 -24.13 0.19
N GLY A 494 7.82 -23.08 -0.51
CA GLY A 494 8.65 -21.92 -0.78
C GLY A 494 7.93 -20.60 -0.54
N PHE A 495 8.59 -19.65 0.11
CA PHE A 495 8.04 -18.31 0.41
C PHE A 495 8.73 -17.23 -0.44
N SER A 496 7.97 -16.25 -0.98
CA SER A 496 8.52 -15.12 -1.76
C SER A 496 9.35 -15.62 -2.96
N LEU A 497 10.62 -15.23 -3.13
CA LEU A 497 11.53 -15.80 -4.14
C LEU A 497 11.65 -17.33 -4.00
N GLY A 498 11.55 -17.85 -2.78
CA GLY A 498 11.50 -19.27 -2.48
C GLY A 498 10.34 -20.00 -3.17
N GLY A 499 9.21 -19.33 -3.42
CA GLY A 499 8.07 -19.89 -4.15
C GLY A 499 8.42 -20.26 -5.60
N HIS A 500 9.23 -19.45 -6.27
CA HIS A 500 9.75 -19.76 -7.60
C HIS A 500 10.93 -20.73 -7.54
N LEU A 501 11.74 -20.68 -6.49
CA LEU A 501 12.83 -21.63 -6.23
C LEU A 501 12.29 -23.07 -6.21
N VAL A 502 11.23 -23.33 -5.43
CA VAL A 502 10.65 -24.69 -5.32
C VAL A 502 9.98 -25.15 -6.61
N GLY A 503 9.44 -24.24 -7.44
CA GLY A 503 8.97 -24.56 -8.79
C GLY A 503 10.09 -25.03 -9.71
N ASN A 504 11.23 -24.34 -9.71
CA ASN A 504 12.40 -24.77 -10.47
C ASN A 504 12.98 -26.10 -9.95
N ALA A 505 12.95 -26.33 -8.64
CA ALA A 505 13.34 -27.60 -8.05
C ALA A 505 12.43 -28.75 -8.52
N GLY A 506 11.11 -28.55 -8.49
CA GLY A 506 10.14 -29.51 -9.01
C GLY A 506 10.40 -29.83 -10.49
N ARG A 507 10.59 -28.81 -11.32
CA ARG A 507 10.92 -28.97 -12.74
C ARG A 507 12.21 -29.75 -12.97
N GLU A 508 13.25 -29.51 -12.18
CA GLU A 508 14.52 -30.26 -12.23
C GLU A 508 14.37 -31.73 -11.80
N THR A 509 13.37 -32.05 -10.95
CA THR A 509 13.02 -33.45 -10.68
C THR A 509 12.22 -34.11 -11.81
N GLY A 510 11.97 -33.41 -12.92
CA GLY A 510 11.07 -33.87 -13.99
C GLY A 510 9.60 -33.82 -13.57
N SER A 511 9.24 -32.86 -12.69
CA SER A 511 7.89 -32.68 -12.13
C SER A 511 7.36 -33.90 -11.38
N ARG A 512 8.25 -34.75 -10.85
CA ARG A 512 7.88 -36.01 -10.17
C ARG A 512 7.48 -35.81 -8.72
N VAL A 513 7.90 -34.73 -8.06
CA VAL A 513 7.56 -34.45 -6.66
C VAL A 513 6.05 -34.35 -6.44
N LYS A 514 5.59 -34.87 -5.30
CA LYS A 514 4.16 -35.03 -5.03
C LYS A 514 3.40 -33.72 -4.90
N ARG A 515 3.93 -32.77 -4.14
CA ARG A 515 3.26 -31.49 -3.86
C ARG A 515 4.26 -30.34 -3.84
N ILE A 516 3.87 -29.22 -4.42
CA ILE A 516 4.53 -27.92 -4.26
C ILE A 516 3.54 -26.94 -3.65
N THR A 517 3.97 -26.17 -2.65
CA THR A 517 3.20 -25.06 -2.07
C THR A 517 4.01 -23.79 -2.12
N ALA A 518 3.53 -22.80 -2.87
CA ALA A 518 4.13 -21.48 -2.91
C ALA A 518 3.36 -20.52 -2.01
N LEU A 519 4.09 -19.88 -1.10
CA LEU A 519 3.59 -18.95 -0.11
C LEU A 519 3.94 -17.56 -0.64
N ASP A 520 2.94 -16.88 -1.18
CA ASP A 520 3.01 -15.53 -1.73
C ASP A 520 4.23 -15.30 -2.64
N ALA A 521 4.30 -16.03 -3.74
CA ALA A 521 5.48 -16.03 -4.62
C ALA A 521 5.76 -14.63 -5.19
N ALA A 522 7.02 -14.20 -5.24
CA ALA A 522 7.37 -12.81 -5.52
C ALA A 522 6.96 -12.31 -6.94
N ALA A 523 6.43 -11.09 -7.05
CA ALA A 523 6.06 -10.45 -8.32
C ALA A 523 7.20 -9.67 -9.01
N PRO A 524 8.00 -8.84 -8.31
CA PRO A 524 8.90 -7.92 -8.98
C PRO A 524 9.94 -8.62 -9.85
N LEU A 525 10.06 -8.16 -11.10
CA LEU A 525 10.93 -8.70 -12.16
C LEU A 525 10.57 -10.09 -12.69
N TRP A 526 9.43 -10.69 -12.30
CA TRP A 526 9.02 -12.04 -12.75
C TRP A 526 8.10 -12.07 -13.97
N GLY A 527 7.66 -10.91 -14.47
CA GLY A 527 6.68 -10.71 -15.56
C GLY A 527 6.56 -11.82 -16.60
N THR A 528 7.48 -11.89 -17.57
CA THR A 528 7.49 -12.92 -18.63
C THR A 528 8.56 -14.00 -18.40
N ASP A 529 9.14 -14.07 -17.19
CA ASP A 529 10.21 -15.01 -16.87
C ASP A 529 9.67 -16.44 -16.85
N ARG A 530 10.16 -17.28 -17.77
CA ARG A 530 9.77 -18.70 -17.87
C ARG A 530 10.26 -19.54 -16.71
N SER A 531 11.18 -19.01 -15.90
CA SER A 531 11.66 -19.65 -14.68
C SER A 531 10.71 -19.42 -13.51
N ARG A 532 9.61 -18.67 -13.68
CA ARG A 532 8.57 -18.55 -12.66
C ARG A 532 7.97 -19.93 -12.34
N LEU A 533 7.40 -20.04 -11.15
CA LEU A 533 6.54 -21.17 -10.77
C LEU A 533 5.42 -21.34 -11.81
N ALA A 534 5.12 -22.59 -12.14
CA ALA A 534 3.99 -22.99 -12.96
C ALA A 534 3.33 -24.25 -12.41
N ARG A 535 2.04 -24.42 -12.68
CA ARG A 535 1.27 -25.62 -12.30
C ARG A 535 1.88 -26.94 -12.74
N THR A 536 2.70 -26.94 -13.79
CA THR A 536 3.35 -28.16 -14.32
C THR A 536 4.64 -28.53 -13.58
N ASP A 537 5.04 -27.79 -12.55
CA ASP A 537 6.33 -27.99 -11.87
C ASP A 537 6.32 -29.17 -10.89
N GLY A 538 5.16 -29.70 -10.52
CA GLY A 538 5.00 -30.91 -9.70
C GLY A 538 3.74 -31.68 -10.08
N GLN A 539 3.43 -32.75 -9.35
CA GLN A 539 2.17 -33.48 -9.57
C GLN A 539 0.94 -32.68 -9.11
N TYR A 540 1.11 -31.84 -8.09
CA TYR A 540 0.12 -30.89 -7.60
C TYR A 540 0.84 -29.63 -7.12
N VAL A 541 0.41 -28.46 -7.63
CA VAL A 541 0.93 -27.15 -7.22
C VAL A 541 -0.16 -26.31 -6.58
N GLU A 542 0.10 -25.82 -5.38
CA GLU A 542 -0.82 -24.96 -4.63
C GLU A 542 -0.16 -23.62 -4.31
N VAL A 543 -0.93 -22.53 -4.39
CA VAL A 543 -0.42 -21.19 -4.10
C VAL A 543 -1.30 -20.47 -3.10
N MET A 544 -0.69 -19.80 -2.12
CA MET A 544 -1.37 -18.89 -1.21
C MET A 544 -0.99 -17.45 -1.52
N HIS A 545 -1.95 -16.66 -1.97
CA HIS A 545 -1.78 -15.25 -2.30
C HIS A 545 -2.24 -14.42 -1.10
N THR A 546 -1.35 -13.67 -0.48
CA THR A 546 -1.67 -12.84 0.70
C THR A 546 -1.28 -11.38 0.53
N GLU A 547 -0.42 -11.06 -0.45
CA GLU A 547 -0.07 -9.69 -0.82
C GLU A 547 0.09 -9.58 -2.34
N THR A 548 -1.00 -9.49 -3.08
CA THR A 548 -0.98 -9.43 -4.55
C THR A 548 -0.81 -8.02 -5.13
N THR A 549 -0.56 -7.00 -4.30
CA THR A 549 -0.51 -5.60 -4.76
C THR A 549 0.88 -5.16 -5.18
N VAL A 550 1.94 -5.60 -4.47
CA VAL A 550 3.31 -5.12 -4.70
C VAL A 550 4.34 -6.25 -4.69
N LEU A 551 4.31 -7.12 -3.69
CA LEU A 551 5.35 -8.13 -3.44
C LEU A 551 5.01 -9.48 -4.01
N GLY A 552 3.75 -9.92 -3.92
CA GLY A 552 3.28 -11.23 -4.36
C GLY A 552 2.66 -11.21 -5.77
N TRP A 553 2.84 -12.30 -6.50
CA TRP A 553 2.28 -12.51 -7.83
C TRP A 553 0.76 -12.68 -7.75
N GLY A 554 0.01 -11.86 -8.49
CA GLY A 554 -1.45 -11.79 -8.36
C GLY A 554 -2.25 -12.82 -9.15
N ASP A 555 -1.77 -13.21 -10.34
CA ASP A 555 -2.50 -14.16 -11.19
C ASP A 555 -2.34 -15.61 -10.68
N PRO A 556 -3.31 -16.50 -10.96
CA PRO A 556 -3.19 -17.93 -10.64
C PRO A 556 -1.91 -18.55 -11.24
N LEU A 557 -1.20 -19.33 -10.44
CA LEU A 557 0.06 -20.00 -10.81
C LEU A 557 -0.02 -21.53 -10.66
N GLY A 558 -0.91 -22.02 -9.81
CA GLY A 558 -1.00 -23.43 -9.42
C GLY A 558 -2.10 -24.23 -10.13
N ASP A 559 -2.29 -25.45 -9.65
CA ASP A 559 -3.54 -26.19 -9.83
C ASP A 559 -4.64 -25.61 -8.94
N ALA A 560 -4.29 -25.25 -7.70
CA ALA A 560 -5.17 -24.57 -6.77
C ALA A 560 -4.55 -23.27 -6.24
N ASP A 561 -5.28 -22.15 -6.36
CA ASP A 561 -4.82 -20.83 -5.93
C ASP A 561 -5.77 -20.27 -4.87
N PHE A 562 -5.25 -20.04 -3.67
CA PHE A 562 -5.99 -19.57 -2.52
C PHE A 562 -5.72 -18.09 -2.27
N TYR A 563 -6.80 -17.31 -2.13
CA TYR A 563 -6.76 -15.86 -1.89
C TYR A 563 -7.40 -15.52 -0.53
N PRO A 564 -6.74 -15.82 0.61
CA PRO A 564 -7.19 -15.39 1.93
C PRO A 564 -7.62 -13.92 1.95
N ASN A 565 -8.81 -13.64 2.44
CA ASN A 565 -9.38 -12.29 2.53
C ASN A 565 -9.39 -11.51 1.20
N GLY A 566 -9.18 -12.18 0.06
CA GLY A 566 -9.13 -11.58 -1.27
C GLY A 566 -7.73 -11.38 -1.83
N GLY A 567 -6.70 -11.88 -1.17
CA GLY A 567 -5.32 -11.88 -1.66
C GLY A 567 -4.52 -10.62 -1.34
N SER A 568 -5.11 -9.66 -0.64
CA SER A 568 -4.43 -8.42 -0.24
C SER A 568 -5.00 -7.92 1.08
N ASN A 569 -4.24 -7.10 1.82
CA ASN A 569 -4.67 -6.47 3.08
C ASN A 569 -5.15 -7.47 4.13
N MET A 570 -4.24 -8.34 4.59
CA MET A 570 -4.60 -9.36 5.58
C MET A 570 -5.04 -8.71 6.90
N PRO A 571 -6.08 -9.25 7.57
CA PRO A 571 -6.54 -8.73 8.85
C PRO A 571 -5.40 -8.60 9.88
N GLY A 572 -5.33 -7.45 10.54
CA GLY A 572 -4.27 -7.12 11.51
C GLY A 572 -2.95 -6.62 10.89
N CYS A 573 -2.87 -6.41 9.57
CA CYS A 573 -1.68 -5.90 8.89
C CYS A 573 -1.77 -4.42 8.51
N TRP A 574 -2.43 -3.56 9.29
CA TRP A 574 -2.77 -2.17 8.92
C TRP A 574 -1.57 -1.19 8.87
N ALA A 575 -0.63 -1.23 9.83
CA ALA A 575 0.52 -0.30 9.91
C ALA A 575 1.79 -0.74 9.16
N ILE A 576 1.93 -2.04 8.91
CA ILE A 576 3.03 -2.68 8.14
C ILE A 576 2.47 -3.44 6.93
N GLY A 577 1.37 -2.90 6.37
CA GLY A 577 0.56 -3.32 5.22
C GLY A 577 1.04 -4.52 4.46
N ILE A 578 2.12 -4.26 3.72
CA ILE A 578 2.59 -5.10 2.63
C ILE A 578 3.50 -6.20 3.16
N SER A 579 4.54 -5.91 3.97
CA SER A 579 5.41 -6.96 4.54
C SER A 579 4.63 -7.89 5.48
N CYS A 580 3.70 -7.34 6.28
CA CYS A 580 2.84 -8.14 7.13
C CYS A 580 1.93 -9.04 6.30
N SER A 581 1.23 -8.50 5.31
CA SER A 581 0.37 -9.30 4.42
C SER A 581 1.18 -10.33 3.65
N HIS A 582 2.41 -10.02 3.23
CA HIS A 582 3.32 -10.95 2.57
C HIS A 582 3.66 -12.13 3.48
N SER A 583 4.07 -11.83 4.72
CA SER A 583 4.41 -12.82 5.75
C SER A 583 3.23 -13.68 6.24
N ARG A 584 1.98 -13.29 5.94
CA ARG A 584 0.79 -14.03 6.39
C ARG A 584 0.64 -15.37 5.70
N SER A 585 1.12 -15.52 4.47
CA SER A 585 1.10 -16.79 3.74
C SER A 585 1.71 -17.94 4.55
N TYR A 586 2.93 -17.77 5.10
CA TYR A 586 3.55 -18.81 5.90
C TYR A 586 2.94 -18.98 7.30
N LYS A 587 2.34 -17.92 7.86
CA LYS A 587 1.60 -18.00 9.14
C LYS A 587 0.29 -18.79 8.97
N TYR A 588 -0.43 -18.57 7.88
CA TYR A 588 -1.63 -19.35 7.53
C TYR A 588 -1.26 -20.79 7.22
N MET A 589 -0.17 -21.03 6.50
CA MET A 589 0.32 -22.39 6.27
C MET A 589 0.62 -23.10 7.59
N ALA A 590 1.38 -22.49 8.51
CA ALA A 590 1.66 -23.06 9.82
C ALA A 590 0.39 -23.36 10.63
N SER A 591 -0.58 -22.44 10.63
CA SER A 591 -1.86 -22.62 11.32
C SER A 591 -2.69 -23.75 10.71
N SER A 592 -2.80 -23.79 9.37
CA SER A 592 -3.53 -24.83 8.65
C SER A 592 -2.91 -26.22 8.81
N VAL A 593 -1.59 -26.32 8.91
CA VAL A 593 -0.91 -27.59 9.23
C VAL A 593 -1.28 -28.06 10.63
N LYS A 594 -1.36 -27.16 11.61
CA LYS A 594 -1.61 -27.54 13.02
C LYS A 594 -3.08 -27.86 13.33
N TYR A 595 -4.01 -27.18 12.67
CA TYR A 595 -5.44 -27.25 13.03
C TYR A 595 -6.36 -27.69 11.89
N ASN A 596 -5.89 -27.66 10.63
CA ASN A 596 -6.66 -28.01 9.44
C ASN A 596 -8.06 -27.34 9.39
N HIS A 597 -8.16 -26.08 9.86
CA HIS A 597 -9.43 -25.38 10.07
C HIS A 597 -9.70 -24.26 9.05
N LEU A 598 -8.71 -23.87 8.25
CA LEU A 598 -8.84 -22.82 7.24
C LEU A 598 -9.53 -23.38 5.98
N LEU A 599 -10.86 -23.42 6.01
CA LEU A 599 -11.69 -23.89 4.90
C LEU A 599 -12.02 -22.74 3.94
N ALA A 600 -11.70 -22.92 2.66
CA ALA A 600 -11.89 -21.95 1.60
C ALA A 600 -13.02 -22.37 0.66
N ASN A 601 -13.88 -21.43 0.28
CA ASN A 601 -14.91 -21.66 -0.73
C ASN A 601 -14.30 -21.62 -2.13
N GLU A 602 -14.73 -22.55 -2.99
CA GLU A 602 -14.42 -22.49 -4.42
C GLU A 602 -15.10 -21.28 -5.08
N CYS A 603 -14.34 -20.62 -5.95
CA CYS A 603 -14.68 -19.40 -6.66
C CYS A 603 -14.67 -19.64 -8.17
N ASN A 604 -15.64 -19.11 -8.90
CA ASN A 604 -15.69 -19.22 -10.37
C ASN A 604 -14.59 -18.38 -11.06
N SER A 605 -14.07 -17.36 -10.37
CA SER A 605 -13.07 -16.46 -10.92
C SER A 605 -12.23 -15.82 -9.83
N LEU A 606 -11.05 -15.32 -10.20
CA LEU A 606 -10.22 -14.47 -9.34
C LEU A 606 -11.03 -13.26 -8.84
N ARG A 607 -11.91 -12.70 -9.68
CA ARG A 607 -12.76 -11.58 -9.28
C ARG A 607 -13.70 -11.95 -8.12
N ASP A 608 -14.23 -13.16 -8.11
CA ASP A 608 -15.12 -13.62 -7.04
C ASP A 608 -14.32 -13.88 -5.76
N ALA A 609 -13.11 -14.43 -5.91
CA ALA A 609 -12.15 -14.59 -4.82
C ALA A 609 -11.76 -13.25 -4.20
N ASN A 610 -11.51 -12.20 -4.98
CA ASN A 610 -11.13 -10.89 -4.44
C ASN A 610 -12.32 -10.14 -3.80
N ARG A 611 -13.57 -10.44 -4.18
CA ARG A 611 -14.78 -9.69 -3.76
C ARG A 611 -15.65 -10.40 -2.76
N ASP A 612 -15.20 -11.52 -2.20
CA ASP A 612 -15.97 -12.35 -1.27
C ASP A 612 -17.31 -12.83 -1.86
N ARG A 613 -17.25 -13.39 -3.08
CA ARG A 613 -18.43 -13.90 -3.82
C ARG A 613 -18.32 -15.37 -4.18
N CYS A 614 -17.57 -16.12 -3.37
CA CYS A 614 -17.36 -17.54 -3.59
C CYS A 614 -18.51 -18.32 -2.93
N HIS A 615 -19.13 -19.21 -3.69
CA HIS A 615 -20.32 -19.95 -3.27
C HIS A 615 -20.17 -21.46 -3.49
N GLY A 616 -19.01 -21.91 -3.96
CA GLY A 616 -18.73 -23.33 -4.14
C GLY A 616 -18.37 -24.02 -2.82
N ASP A 617 -18.00 -25.30 -2.95
CA ASP A 617 -17.73 -26.18 -1.82
C ASP A 617 -16.53 -25.71 -1.00
N LEU A 618 -16.50 -26.14 0.26
CA LEU A 618 -15.45 -25.81 1.21
C LEU A 618 -14.31 -26.81 1.10
N HIS A 619 -13.09 -26.28 0.99
CA HIS A 619 -11.88 -27.06 0.82
C HIS A 619 -10.77 -26.55 1.73
N PRO A 620 -9.96 -27.42 2.36
CA PRO A 620 -8.90 -26.97 3.25
C PRO A 620 -7.82 -26.22 2.46
N MET A 621 -7.54 -24.98 2.83
CA MET A 621 -6.35 -24.25 2.38
C MET A 621 -5.12 -24.77 3.11
N GLY A 622 -4.01 -24.95 2.39
CA GLY A 622 -2.76 -25.37 3.02
C GLY A 622 -2.85 -26.79 3.56
N ASN A 623 -2.49 -26.99 4.82
CA ASN A 623 -2.44 -28.24 5.58
C ASN A 623 -1.30 -29.24 5.23
N SER A 624 -1.18 -30.29 6.04
CA SER A 624 -0.15 -31.34 5.92
C SER A 624 -0.49 -32.48 4.97
N ASP A 625 -1.67 -32.46 4.33
CA ASP A 625 -2.09 -33.56 3.44
C ASP A 625 -1.28 -33.54 2.15
N LEU A 626 -0.45 -34.56 1.96
CA LEU A 626 0.39 -34.68 0.77
C LEU A 626 -0.42 -35.03 -0.49
N ASN A 627 -1.60 -35.64 -0.35
CA ASN A 627 -2.37 -36.22 -1.44
C ASN A 627 -3.48 -35.30 -1.97
N LYS A 628 -3.38 -33.99 -1.71
CA LYS A 628 -4.27 -33.00 -2.30
C LYS A 628 -4.22 -33.05 -3.83
N SER A 629 -5.37 -32.84 -4.44
CA SER A 629 -5.58 -32.93 -5.89
C SER A 629 -6.63 -31.92 -6.38
N LEU A 630 -6.86 -30.86 -5.60
CA LEU A 630 -7.87 -29.85 -5.90
C LEU A 630 -7.45 -29.00 -7.10
N THR A 631 -8.41 -28.47 -7.86
CA THR A 631 -8.11 -27.53 -8.93
C THR A 631 -9.07 -26.36 -8.88
N GLY A 632 -8.59 -25.14 -9.01
CA GLY A 632 -9.44 -23.95 -9.09
C GLY A 632 -8.93 -22.78 -8.28
N ILE A 633 -9.82 -21.81 -8.08
CA ILE A 633 -9.55 -20.59 -7.32
C ILE A 633 -10.40 -20.65 -6.05
N PHE A 634 -9.80 -20.32 -4.91
CA PHE A 634 -10.46 -20.47 -3.61
C PHE A 634 -10.28 -19.22 -2.77
N ARG A 635 -11.26 -18.93 -1.90
CA ARG A 635 -11.19 -17.84 -0.91
C ARG A 635 -11.55 -18.36 0.47
N VAL A 636 -10.71 -18.02 1.44
CA VAL A 636 -11.02 -18.15 2.87
C VAL A 636 -10.99 -16.77 3.51
N ASN A 637 -11.92 -16.45 4.39
CA ASN A 637 -11.83 -15.27 5.24
C ASN A 637 -11.24 -15.68 6.59
N THR A 638 -10.24 -14.95 7.07
CA THR A 638 -9.54 -15.25 8.32
C THR A 638 -9.61 -14.06 9.27
N GLY A 639 -9.44 -14.29 10.56
CA GLY A 639 -9.29 -13.25 11.57
C GLY A 639 -7.86 -12.71 11.64
N SER A 640 -7.70 -11.61 12.39
CA SER A 640 -6.39 -10.98 12.62
C SER A 640 -5.51 -11.78 13.57
N ASN A 641 -6.10 -12.50 14.52
CA ASN A 641 -5.42 -13.17 15.63
C ASN A 641 -5.30 -14.67 15.41
N TYR A 642 -4.14 -15.24 15.75
CA TYR A 642 -3.92 -16.70 15.71
C TYR A 642 -4.96 -17.43 16.59
N PRO A 643 -5.53 -18.57 16.16
CA PRO A 643 -5.18 -19.39 15.00
C PRO A 643 -5.72 -18.92 13.63
N TYR A 644 -6.22 -17.67 13.56
CA TYR A 644 -6.81 -16.98 12.42
C TYR A 644 -8.20 -17.47 12.06
#